data_AF-A0A388LMM3-F1
#
_entry.id   AF-A0A388LMM3-F1
#
_cell.length_a   1.000
_cell.length_b   1.000
_cell.length_c   1.000
_cell.angle_alpha   90.00
_cell.angle_beta   90.00
_cell.angle_gamma   90.00
#
_symmetry.space_group_name_H-M   'P 1'
#
loop_
_entity.id
_entity.type
_entity.pdbx_description
1 polymer ?
#
loop_
_entity_poly.entity_id
_entity_poly.type
_entity_poly.pdbx_seq_one_letter_code
_entity_poly.pdbx_strand_id
1 'polypeptide(L)'
;MSDREIPQPNGRLLRSARRPIGHLALGPEGDKYLFRQRRERLQQQRRAEAVEASRTLVSEAATSEAMATSAHQTSQAGSSGCVGSTVAQTQCQSTGVMASQPLVMTPEEVAIQRAVDREAQLQQVLGEIKAKKERMIRRRVRMQRRQADVSELEEMDPAEMEDDVRTIRSVLLSAWLKEEEGPGACVMAPPPSVGEAQGRAGVGGESFLMERGEEGGESWTQKTRSSMRRKSPTQHAEDGRRSTIAPPSPPSPSPSPSRPAAPAAAPAAADDDGTARRNKSRSSRQLFSLAEVARHDMPDDCWLIIRGKVYDVTTWVPKHPGGSLIYVRAGKDCTHLFDCYHPLYVRGMLDKYCIGEVERREEEVSRRKKEMLEYIDDDSQTKEDDQEEEFYTVMKRRVEALLREKKINPRVSPAMYVKSALILLGYMLCYYGTFFFFTDRDMFVAAVLCAIGMGFLMAEVGVSIQHDCNHGAYAPWQPLCYLLGTSLDIVGASSFMWKQQHVVGHHQYTNVDDFDPDIRVKDPDVRRVTTKQPWRAYQSYQHIYLALLYGVLSLKSVFIDDFSAYFSGQIGNVKISRMTTAETVIFFGGKVLYVLYILVLPLLCSPHSIDKLLGLYVLAMLVSGWTLAFMFQVAHIVEDAQFPEADRSGDRSKVRMGWAAAQAATSTGFSHGSMFWTHISGGLNYQLEHHLFPGMCHLHYPIIQPIVRATCKEFGVPYHAYPSFWAALRAHFAWLRKVGMQGMEWRLAG
;
A
#
# COMPACT_ATOMS: atom_id res chain seq x y z
N MET A 1 8.27 80.35 6.70
CA MET A 1 8.86 79.71 7.90
C MET A 1 7.82 79.78 9.00
N SER A 2 7.70 78.74 9.82
CA SER A 2 6.88 78.63 11.05
C SER A 2 5.38 78.99 11.00
N ASP A 3 4.70 78.53 12.05
CA ASP A 3 3.40 78.93 12.59
C ASP A 3 2.17 78.39 11.84
N ARG A 4 1.26 77.63 12.48
CA ARG A 4 0.40 77.83 13.69
C ARG A 4 -0.88 78.62 13.38
N GLU A 5 -1.95 77.87 13.10
CA GLU A 5 -3.33 78.35 13.27
C GLU A 5 -4.19 77.33 14.04
N ILE A 6 -5.09 77.89 14.84
CA ILE A 6 -6.08 77.34 15.79
C ILE A 6 -7.11 78.50 15.95
N PRO A 7 -8.44 78.39 16.19
CA PRO A 7 -9.28 77.21 16.55
C PRO A 7 -10.65 77.04 15.80
N GLN A 8 -11.32 75.87 15.99
CA GLN A 8 -12.79 75.68 16.20
C GLN A 8 -13.79 76.09 15.05
N PRO A 9 -15.13 75.85 15.15
CA PRO A 9 -15.92 74.81 15.85
C PRO A 9 -17.03 74.11 14.99
N ASN A 10 -17.66 73.08 15.56
CA ASN A 10 -19.06 72.61 15.36
C ASN A 10 -19.59 72.13 13.98
N GLY A 11 -20.27 70.96 13.98
CA GLY A 11 -21.16 70.53 12.89
C GLY A 11 -21.65 69.08 13.01
N ARG A 12 -22.92 68.85 13.35
CA ARG A 12 -23.55 67.51 13.42
C ARG A 12 -23.83 66.95 12.01
N LEU A 13 -23.68 65.64 11.81
CA LEU A 13 -24.80 64.72 11.49
C LEU A 13 -24.36 63.25 11.38
N LEU A 14 -25.34 62.34 11.43
CA LEU A 14 -25.18 60.89 11.46
C LEU A 14 -25.40 60.25 10.08
N ARG A 15 -24.63 59.21 9.73
CA ARG A 15 -25.18 57.97 9.17
C ARG A 15 -24.22 56.77 9.25
N SER A 16 -24.82 55.59 9.12
CA SER A 16 -24.29 54.24 9.30
C SER A 16 -23.15 53.84 8.35
N ALA A 17 -22.11 53.19 8.90
CA ALA A 17 -21.54 51.91 8.43
C ALA A 17 -20.18 51.63 9.13
N ARG A 18 -20.01 50.47 9.76
CA ARG A 18 -18.67 49.96 10.15
C ARG A 18 -18.47 48.54 9.63
N ARG A 19 -17.55 48.41 8.68
CA ARG A 19 -16.93 47.13 8.29
C ARG A 19 -15.80 46.79 9.28
N PRO A 20 -15.36 45.52 9.35
CA PRO A 20 -14.16 45.16 10.11
C PRO A 20 -12.87 45.74 9.51
N ILE A 21 -12.02 46.26 10.39
CA ILE A 21 -10.58 46.47 10.24
C ILE A 21 -10.01 45.97 11.59
N GLY A 22 -8.92 45.23 11.71
CA GLY A 22 -7.93 44.75 10.75
C GLY A 22 -6.68 44.36 11.58
N HIS A 23 -5.91 43.35 11.18
CA HIS A 23 -4.89 42.77 12.07
C HIS A 23 -3.82 43.78 12.52
N LEU A 24 -3.61 43.86 13.83
CA LEU A 24 -2.52 44.63 14.43
C LEU A 24 -1.20 43.88 14.23
N ALA A 25 -0.40 44.30 13.25
CA ALA A 25 0.91 43.71 12.99
C ALA A 25 1.92 44.11 14.08
N LEU A 26 2.43 43.11 14.84
CA LEU A 26 3.56 43.32 15.73
C LEU A 26 4.85 43.46 14.91
N GLY A 27 5.65 44.48 15.21
CA GLY A 27 6.88 44.79 14.49
C GLY A 27 8.04 43.81 14.76
N PRO A 28 9.13 43.89 13.97
CA PRO A 28 10.21 42.88 13.91
C PRO A 28 11.06 42.70 15.20
N GLU A 29 10.81 43.44 16.28
CA GLU A 29 11.38 43.15 17.61
C GLU A 29 10.53 42.13 18.40
N GLY A 30 9.22 42.06 18.18
CA GLY A 30 8.33 41.12 18.87
C GLY A 30 8.66 39.66 18.54
N ASP A 31 8.91 39.39 17.25
CA ASP A 31 9.36 38.08 16.78
C ASP A 31 10.68 37.66 17.42
N LYS A 32 11.66 38.57 17.56
CA LYS A 32 12.96 38.25 18.17
C LYS A 32 12.80 37.76 19.61
N TYR A 33 11.87 38.35 20.37
CA TYR A 33 11.58 37.92 21.74
C TYR A 33 10.89 36.53 21.77
N LEU A 34 9.93 36.28 20.88
CA LEU A 34 9.27 34.97 20.74
C LEU A 34 10.24 33.87 20.29
N PHE A 35 11.11 34.13 19.29
CA PHE A 35 12.16 33.22 18.85
C PHE A 35 13.29 33.02 19.87
N ARG A 36 13.42 33.92 20.85
CA ARG A 36 14.31 33.74 22.01
C ARG A 36 13.69 32.80 23.03
N GLN A 37 12.48 33.10 23.52
CA GLN A 37 11.76 32.21 24.44
C GLN A 37 11.54 30.80 23.88
N ARG A 38 11.27 30.66 22.57
CA ARG A 38 11.08 29.36 21.93
C ARG A 38 12.38 28.55 21.89
N ARG A 39 13.54 29.20 21.68
CA ARG A 39 14.86 28.54 21.77
C ARG A 39 15.22 28.15 23.20
N GLU A 40 14.93 29.02 24.17
CA GLU A 40 15.20 28.76 25.58
C GLU A 40 14.35 27.58 26.09
N ARG A 41 13.05 27.51 25.76
CA ARG A 41 12.19 26.34 26.04
C ARG A 41 12.69 25.06 25.37
N LEU A 42 13.09 25.10 24.09
CA LEU A 42 13.70 23.97 23.38
C LEU A 42 15.10 23.58 23.89
N GLN A 43 15.75 24.42 24.69
CA GLN A 43 17.02 24.09 25.37
C GLN A 43 16.77 23.53 26.78
N GLN A 44 15.70 23.95 27.45
CA GLN A 44 15.23 23.35 28.70
C GLN A 44 14.69 21.93 28.48
N GLN A 45 13.87 21.68 27.45
CA GLN A 45 13.39 20.32 27.13
C GLN A 45 14.56 19.35 26.89
N ARG A 46 15.52 19.70 26.02
CA ARG A 46 16.70 18.86 25.76
C ARG A 46 17.61 18.66 26.97
N ARG A 47 17.57 19.55 27.97
CA ARG A 47 18.25 19.33 29.26
C ARG A 47 17.47 18.36 30.16
N ALA A 48 16.14 18.43 30.17
CA ALA A 48 15.31 17.46 30.89
C ALA A 48 15.45 16.05 30.28
N GLU A 49 15.32 15.93 28.96
CA GLU A 49 15.52 14.69 28.19
C GLU A 49 16.90 14.07 28.46
N ALA A 50 17.96 14.88 28.51
CA ALA A 50 19.32 14.40 28.83
C ALA A 50 19.50 13.96 30.30
N VAL A 51 18.82 14.61 31.25
CA VAL A 51 18.80 14.18 32.67
C VAL A 51 18.00 12.89 32.85
N GLU A 52 16.91 12.73 32.10
CA GLU A 52 16.07 11.53 32.11
C GLU A 52 16.81 10.33 31.48
N ALA A 53 17.45 10.52 30.33
CA ALA A 53 18.32 9.51 29.71
C ALA A 53 19.55 9.14 30.58
N SER A 54 20.10 10.10 31.34
CA SER A 54 21.16 9.83 32.31
C SER A 54 20.65 8.98 33.49
N ARG A 55 19.42 9.22 33.95
CA ARG A 55 18.78 8.40 34.99
C ARG A 55 18.47 6.97 34.52
N THR A 56 18.02 6.78 33.28
CA THR A 56 17.81 5.43 32.75
C THR A 56 19.13 4.67 32.63
N LEU A 57 20.20 5.30 32.13
CA LEU A 57 21.53 4.68 32.06
C LEU A 57 22.09 4.31 33.45
N VAL A 58 21.89 5.15 34.47
CA VAL A 58 22.27 4.81 35.87
C VAL A 58 21.43 3.65 36.41
N SER A 59 20.14 3.58 36.07
CA SER A 59 19.28 2.45 36.45
C SER A 59 19.70 1.14 35.76
N GLU A 60 20.04 1.19 34.46
CA GLU A 60 20.51 0.04 33.68
C GLU A 60 21.86 -0.48 34.20
N ALA A 61 22.78 0.43 34.54
CA ALA A 61 24.04 0.10 35.19
C ALA A 61 23.83 -0.59 36.55
N ALA A 62 22.98 -0.03 37.42
CA ALA A 62 22.67 -0.62 38.72
C ALA A 62 22.01 -2.01 38.61
N THR A 63 21.11 -2.22 37.63
CA THR A 63 20.55 -3.55 37.37
C THR A 63 21.58 -4.54 36.83
N SER A 64 22.57 -4.07 36.04
CA SER A 64 23.65 -4.91 35.53
C SER A 64 24.61 -5.35 36.63
N GLU A 65 24.94 -4.44 37.56
CA GLU A 65 25.78 -4.71 38.73
C GLU A 65 25.11 -5.68 39.74
N ALA A 66 23.78 -5.56 39.90
CA ALA A 66 22.98 -6.51 40.67
C ALA A 66 22.94 -7.93 40.03
N MET A 67 22.90 -8.03 38.70
CA MET A 67 23.00 -9.33 38.01
C MET A 67 24.40 -9.92 38.11
N ALA A 68 25.46 -9.10 37.99
CA ALA A 68 26.85 -9.56 38.12
C ALA A 68 27.16 -10.10 39.52
N THR A 69 26.68 -9.45 40.58
CA THR A 69 26.86 -9.91 41.97
C THR A 69 26.07 -11.20 42.26
N SER A 70 24.87 -11.34 41.71
CA SER A 70 24.08 -12.58 41.78
C SER A 70 24.77 -13.77 41.08
N ALA A 71 25.36 -13.54 39.91
CA ALA A 71 26.12 -14.55 39.17
C ALA A 71 27.39 -14.99 39.91
N HIS A 72 28.05 -14.08 40.64
CA HIS A 72 29.30 -14.42 41.33
C HIS A 72 29.08 -15.26 42.60
N GLN A 73 27.94 -15.10 43.29
CA GLN A 73 27.58 -15.92 44.46
C GLN A 73 27.20 -17.36 44.09
N THR A 74 26.70 -17.59 42.87
CA THR A 74 26.35 -18.93 42.39
C THR A 74 27.54 -19.74 41.85
N SER A 75 28.72 -19.13 41.65
CA SER A 75 29.90 -19.80 41.07
C SER A 75 30.96 -20.26 42.09
N GLN A 76 30.75 -20.11 43.41
CA GLN A 76 31.69 -20.58 44.44
C GLN A 76 31.27 -21.88 45.16
N ALA A 77 30.14 -22.48 44.78
CA ALA A 77 29.66 -23.73 45.36
C ALA A 77 29.94 -24.94 44.43
N GLY A 78 31.21 -25.36 44.30
CA GLY A 78 31.51 -26.60 43.54
C GLY A 78 32.92 -26.86 43.02
N SER A 79 34.00 -26.67 43.79
CA SER A 79 35.30 -27.27 43.46
C SER A 79 36.28 -27.35 44.64
N SER A 80 37.19 -28.33 44.56
CA SER A 80 38.35 -28.61 45.42
C SER A 80 38.11 -29.43 46.70
N GLY A 81 38.85 -30.53 46.82
CA GLY A 81 38.96 -31.35 48.03
C GLY A 81 40.38 -31.82 48.25
N CYS A 82 40.79 -31.90 49.53
CA CYS A 82 42.13 -32.28 50.02
C CYS A 82 43.28 -31.32 49.64
N VAL A 83 44.29 -31.05 50.48
CA VAL A 83 44.76 -31.74 51.70
C VAL A 83 45.18 -30.74 52.79
N GLY A 84 44.94 -31.07 54.07
CA GLY A 84 45.93 -30.80 55.14
C GLY A 84 45.58 -29.87 56.31
N SER A 85 45.35 -30.46 57.50
CA SER A 85 45.65 -29.94 58.86
C SER A 85 44.91 -28.67 59.37
N THR A 86 44.58 -28.46 60.66
CA THR A 86 44.80 -29.21 61.93
C THR A 86 43.69 -28.89 62.97
N VAL A 87 43.21 -29.88 63.73
CA VAL A 87 42.58 -29.87 65.09
C VAL A 87 41.78 -28.65 65.62
N ALA A 88 40.47 -28.86 65.90
CA ALA A 88 39.71 -28.53 67.14
C ALA A 88 38.23 -28.98 66.96
N GLN A 89 37.60 -29.84 67.79
CA GLN A 89 36.93 -29.56 69.09
C GLN A 89 35.98 -28.34 69.04
N THR A 90 34.67 -28.39 69.33
CA THR A 90 33.87 -29.21 70.29
C THR A 90 32.41 -29.33 69.76
N GLN A 91 31.67 -30.45 69.82
CA GLN A 91 30.68 -30.85 70.86
C GLN A 91 29.81 -29.69 71.46
N CYS A 92 28.51 -29.84 71.78
CA CYS A 92 27.60 -31.00 71.78
C CYS A 92 26.10 -30.60 71.81
N GLN A 93 25.20 -31.56 71.51
CA GLN A 93 23.75 -31.64 71.88
C GLN A 93 22.74 -30.59 71.33
N SER A 94 21.41 -30.77 71.41
CA SER A 94 20.50 -31.93 71.14
C SER A 94 19.08 -31.64 71.69
N THR A 95 18.12 -31.25 70.83
CA THR A 95 16.63 -31.31 70.97
C THR A 95 16.01 -30.50 69.81
N GLY A 96 14.81 -30.77 69.26
CA GLY A 96 13.90 -31.89 69.47
C GLY A 96 12.47 -31.60 68.95
N VAL A 97 12.04 -32.33 67.90
CA VAL A 97 10.63 -32.66 67.56
C VAL A 97 9.65 -31.52 67.13
N MET A 98 9.40 -31.48 65.81
CA MET A 98 8.12 -31.21 65.10
C MET A 98 7.45 -29.80 64.99
N ALA A 99 7.40 -29.36 63.73
CA ALA A 99 6.18 -29.00 62.98
C ALA A 99 5.43 -27.65 63.19
N SER A 100 5.88 -26.62 62.45
CA SER A 100 4.98 -25.79 61.62
C SER A 100 5.76 -25.22 60.42
N GLN A 101 5.16 -25.21 59.23
CA GLN A 101 5.79 -24.72 57.99
C GLN A 101 5.76 -23.18 57.86
N PRO A 102 6.67 -22.61 57.06
CA PRO A 102 6.22 -21.79 55.92
C PRO A 102 6.33 -22.55 54.60
N LEU A 103 5.34 -22.40 53.72
CA LEU A 103 5.31 -23.06 52.41
C LEU A 103 6.28 -22.37 51.44
N VAL A 104 7.31 -23.08 50.97
CA VAL A 104 8.19 -22.59 49.90
C VAL A 104 7.57 -22.96 48.57
N MET A 105 7.01 -21.98 47.85
CA MET A 105 6.46 -22.19 46.51
C MET A 105 7.53 -22.69 45.54
N THR A 106 7.16 -23.63 44.69
CA THR A 106 8.02 -24.15 43.63
C THR A 106 8.23 -23.10 42.52
N PRO A 107 9.29 -23.21 41.71
CA PRO A 107 9.52 -22.32 40.57
C PRO A 107 8.37 -22.30 39.55
N GLU A 108 7.62 -23.40 39.46
CA GLU A 108 6.49 -23.59 38.54
C GLU A 108 5.23 -22.84 39.03
N GLU A 109 4.91 -22.91 40.32
CA GLU A 109 3.83 -22.12 40.93
C GLU A 109 4.10 -20.61 40.84
N VAL A 110 5.35 -20.18 40.99
CA VAL A 110 5.76 -18.77 40.79
C VAL A 110 5.66 -18.35 39.32
N ALA A 111 5.87 -19.26 38.37
CA ALA A 111 5.66 -18.99 36.95
C ALA A 111 4.15 -18.85 36.62
N ILE A 112 3.31 -19.72 37.18
CA ILE A 112 1.84 -19.66 37.04
C ILE A 112 1.30 -18.34 37.60
N GLN A 113 1.69 -17.94 38.81
CA GLN A 113 1.26 -16.67 39.40
C GLN A 113 1.64 -15.48 38.50
N ARG A 114 2.87 -15.44 38.00
CA ARG A 114 3.35 -14.38 37.08
C ARG A 114 2.67 -14.38 35.71
N ALA A 115 2.06 -15.48 35.29
CA ALA A 115 1.23 -15.53 34.09
C ALA A 115 -0.15 -14.91 34.36
N VAL A 116 -0.80 -15.32 35.46
CA VAL A 116 -2.11 -14.79 35.89
C VAL A 116 -2.04 -13.28 36.16
N ASP A 117 -1.01 -12.80 36.84
CA ASP A 117 -0.81 -11.36 37.13
C ASP A 117 -0.68 -10.53 35.83
N ARG A 118 -0.04 -11.09 34.79
CA ARG A 118 0.10 -10.43 33.47
C ARG A 118 -1.20 -10.43 32.68
N GLU A 119 -1.97 -11.51 32.74
CA GLU A 119 -3.28 -11.57 32.08
C GLU A 119 -4.25 -10.56 32.72
N ALA A 120 -4.28 -10.47 34.05
CA ALA A 120 -5.05 -9.47 34.77
C ALA A 120 -4.67 -8.02 34.37
N GLN A 121 -3.36 -7.71 34.30
CA GLN A 121 -2.89 -6.40 33.85
C GLN A 121 -3.26 -6.10 32.39
N LEU A 122 -3.16 -7.07 31.49
CA LEU A 122 -3.55 -6.90 30.09
C LEU A 122 -5.06 -6.66 29.95
N GLN A 123 -5.90 -7.42 30.66
CA GLN A 123 -7.35 -7.21 30.63
C GLN A 123 -7.75 -5.85 31.22
N GLN A 124 -7.09 -5.39 32.29
CA GLN A 124 -7.32 -4.05 32.85
C GLN A 124 -6.97 -2.94 31.83
N VAL A 125 -5.79 -2.99 31.23
CA VAL A 125 -5.35 -2.00 30.23
C VAL A 125 -6.26 -1.98 29.00
N LEU A 126 -6.72 -3.16 28.53
CA LEU A 126 -7.66 -3.25 27.42
C LEU A 126 -9.02 -2.59 27.75
N GLY A 127 -9.52 -2.81 28.98
CA GLY A 127 -10.73 -2.17 29.49
C GLY A 127 -10.62 -0.64 29.59
N GLU A 128 -9.50 -0.15 30.12
CA GLU A 128 -9.23 1.29 30.22
C GLU A 128 -9.13 1.97 28.84
N ILE A 129 -8.43 1.34 27.88
CA ILE A 129 -8.33 1.84 26.50
C ILE A 129 -9.70 1.87 25.82
N LYS A 130 -10.50 0.80 25.93
CA LYS A 130 -11.83 0.73 25.31
C LYS A 130 -12.77 1.79 25.88
N ALA A 131 -12.81 1.92 27.22
CA ALA A 131 -13.58 2.97 27.90
C ALA A 131 -13.06 4.39 27.59
N LYS A 132 -11.78 4.57 27.26
CA LYS A 132 -11.20 5.86 26.82
C LYS A 132 -11.57 6.19 25.37
N LYS A 133 -11.55 5.24 24.42
CA LYS A 133 -12.05 5.45 23.03
C LYS A 133 -13.51 5.89 23.08
N GLU A 134 -14.38 5.15 23.77
CA GLU A 134 -15.81 5.47 23.85
C GLU A 134 -16.13 6.82 24.53
N ARG A 135 -15.35 7.23 25.55
CA ARG A 135 -15.53 8.54 26.20
C ARG A 135 -15.04 9.70 25.32
N MET A 136 -14.02 9.47 24.48
CA MET A 136 -13.50 10.49 23.58
C MET A 136 -14.47 10.75 22.41
N ILE A 137 -14.96 9.70 21.76
CA ILE A 137 -15.93 9.79 20.66
C ILE A 137 -17.21 10.49 21.12
N ARG A 138 -17.80 10.03 22.24
CA ARG A 138 -19.03 10.61 22.82
C ARG A 138 -18.85 12.03 23.41
N ARG A 139 -17.63 12.58 23.40
CA ARG A 139 -17.33 13.99 23.73
C ARG A 139 -17.08 14.82 22.46
N ARG A 140 -16.33 14.31 21.47
CA ARG A 140 -16.00 15.01 20.22
C ARG A 140 -17.26 15.40 19.43
N VAL A 141 -18.15 14.42 19.20
CA VAL A 141 -19.42 14.61 18.46
C VAL A 141 -20.35 15.63 19.14
N ARG A 142 -20.37 15.67 20.48
CA ARG A 142 -21.22 16.62 21.23
C ARG A 142 -20.66 18.04 21.30
N MET A 143 -19.33 18.21 21.28
CA MET A 143 -18.71 19.53 21.15
C MET A 143 -18.91 20.09 19.74
N GLN A 144 -18.66 19.30 18.70
CA GLN A 144 -18.63 19.80 17.32
C GLN A 144 -19.99 20.29 16.80
N ARG A 145 -21.10 19.61 17.12
CA ARG A 145 -22.44 20.13 16.76
C ARG A 145 -22.75 21.43 17.53
N ARG A 146 -22.67 21.40 18.86
CA ARG A 146 -22.96 22.58 19.71
C ARG A 146 -22.10 23.81 19.36
N GLN A 147 -20.83 23.64 18.99
CA GLN A 147 -19.99 24.78 18.58
C GLN A 147 -20.45 25.40 17.26
N ALA A 148 -20.87 24.58 16.28
CA ALA A 148 -21.41 25.06 15.01
C ALA A 148 -22.76 25.75 15.21
N ASP A 149 -23.69 25.11 15.93
CA ASP A 149 -25.02 25.63 16.24
C ASP A 149 -24.95 27.00 16.95
N VAL A 150 -23.96 27.18 17.84
CA VAL A 150 -23.74 28.45 18.57
C VAL A 150 -23.06 29.50 17.70
N SER A 151 -22.03 29.17 16.90
CA SER A 151 -21.40 30.16 16.01
C SER A 151 -22.36 30.67 14.94
N GLU A 152 -23.23 29.82 14.40
CA GLU A 152 -24.30 30.25 13.48
C GLU A 152 -25.29 31.19 14.19
N LEU A 153 -25.65 30.91 15.45
CA LEU A 153 -26.46 31.82 16.26
C LEU A 153 -25.74 33.12 16.63
N GLU A 154 -24.43 33.15 16.85
CA GLU A 154 -23.68 34.37 17.19
C GLU A 154 -23.51 35.31 16.00
N GLU A 155 -23.31 34.79 14.78
CA GLU A 155 -23.08 35.61 13.56
C GLU A 155 -24.34 36.30 13.00
N MET A 156 -25.56 35.94 13.43
CA MET A 156 -26.80 36.60 13.00
C MET A 156 -26.93 38.04 13.55
N ASP A 157 -27.23 39.02 12.68
CA ASP A 157 -27.52 40.40 13.11
C ASP A 157 -28.95 40.50 13.71
N PRO A 158 -29.11 40.85 15.00
CA PRO A 158 -30.44 40.93 15.61
C PRO A 158 -31.31 42.07 15.05
N ALA A 159 -30.75 43.03 14.30
CA ALA A 159 -31.48 44.15 13.71
C ALA A 159 -32.32 43.77 12.48
N GLU A 160 -31.97 42.69 11.76
CA GLU A 160 -32.72 42.21 10.58
C GLU A 160 -33.66 41.02 10.90
N MET A 161 -33.77 40.64 12.19
CA MET A 161 -34.62 39.54 12.66
C MET A 161 -35.98 40.04 13.17
N GLU A 162 -37.05 39.27 12.94
CA GLU A 162 -38.35 39.49 13.58
C GLU A 162 -38.27 39.30 15.11
N ASP A 163 -39.13 40.02 15.86
CA ASP A 163 -39.05 40.13 17.33
C ASP A 163 -39.12 38.78 18.06
N ASP A 164 -39.93 37.85 17.58
CA ASP A 164 -40.06 36.50 18.14
C ASP A 164 -38.77 35.69 17.99
N VAL A 165 -38.13 35.76 16.81
CA VAL A 165 -36.88 35.04 16.52
C VAL A 165 -35.71 35.67 17.30
N ARG A 166 -35.70 37.00 17.45
CA ARG A 166 -34.73 37.73 18.29
C ARG A 166 -34.84 37.30 19.77
N THR A 167 -36.07 37.09 20.23
CA THR A 167 -36.36 36.59 21.59
C THR A 167 -35.83 35.16 21.77
N ILE A 168 -36.15 34.23 20.86
CA ILE A 168 -35.64 32.85 20.90
C ILE A 168 -34.10 32.81 20.90
N ARG A 169 -33.46 33.59 20.03
CA ARG A 169 -32.00 33.69 19.92
C ARG A 169 -31.35 34.12 21.25
N SER A 170 -31.88 35.16 21.90
CA SER A 170 -31.32 35.63 23.17
C SER A 170 -31.49 34.64 24.33
N VAL A 171 -32.57 33.86 24.33
CA VAL A 171 -32.77 32.75 25.29
C VAL A 171 -31.78 31.62 25.04
N LEU A 172 -31.53 31.22 23.78
CA LEU A 172 -30.58 30.15 23.45
C LEU A 172 -29.13 30.52 23.80
N LEU A 173 -28.67 31.73 23.44
CA LEU A 173 -27.30 32.18 23.76
C LEU A 173 -27.09 32.35 25.27
N SER A 174 -28.08 32.86 26.01
CA SER A 174 -27.99 32.95 27.48
C SER A 174 -28.14 31.61 28.20
N ALA A 175 -28.78 30.61 27.58
CA ALA A 175 -28.77 29.24 28.06
C ALA A 175 -27.41 28.56 27.82
N TRP A 176 -26.76 28.80 26.68
CA TRP A 176 -25.43 28.26 26.39
C TRP A 176 -24.35 28.85 27.32
N LEU A 177 -24.36 30.16 27.55
CA LEU A 177 -23.47 30.81 28.53
C LEU A 177 -23.68 30.28 29.96
N LYS A 178 -24.89 29.79 30.30
CA LYS A 178 -25.19 29.08 31.56
C LYS A 178 -24.85 27.59 31.55
N GLU A 179 -24.51 26.99 30.41
CA GLU A 179 -24.05 25.59 30.35
C GLU A 179 -22.52 25.49 30.53
N GLU A 180 -21.77 26.58 30.30
CA GLU A 180 -20.37 26.70 30.75
C GLU A 180 -20.28 26.91 32.28
N GLU A 181 -21.24 27.61 32.90
CA GLU A 181 -21.38 27.71 34.36
C GLU A 181 -22.16 26.50 34.93
N GLY A 182 -21.45 25.39 35.16
CA GLY A 182 -22.01 24.06 35.44
C GLY A 182 -23.18 23.96 36.43
N PRO A 183 -24.21 23.13 36.15
CA PRO A 183 -25.57 23.37 36.63
C PRO A 183 -25.92 22.80 38.02
N GLY A 184 -26.78 23.54 38.73
CA GLY A 184 -27.64 23.05 39.80
C GLY A 184 -29.04 23.68 39.72
N ALA A 185 -30.05 22.90 40.10
CA ALA A 185 -31.51 23.21 40.10
C ALA A 185 -32.27 23.09 38.76
N CYS A 186 -33.51 22.60 38.87
CA CYS A 186 -34.47 22.35 37.78
C CYS A 186 -35.78 23.16 38.02
N VAL A 187 -36.74 23.08 37.09
CA VAL A 187 -38.19 22.88 37.34
C VAL A 187 -38.88 22.52 36.01
N MET A 188 -40.02 21.79 36.04
CA MET A 188 -40.77 21.32 34.85
C MET A 188 -42.16 21.96 34.70
N ALA A 189 -42.81 21.73 33.55
CA ALA A 189 -44.20 22.11 33.24
C ALA A 189 -44.99 20.95 32.55
N PRO A 190 -46.35 20.95 32.52
CA PRO A 190 -47.18 19.75 32.28
C PRO A 190 -47.84 19.62 30.88
N PRO A 191 -48.49 18.48 30.55
CA PRO A 191 -49.06 18.16 29.22
C PRO A 191 -50.62 18.16 29.14
N PRO A 192 -51.21 18.04 27.91
CA PRO A 192 -52.65 17.85 27.70
C PRO A 192 -53.08 16.42 27.25
N SER A 193 -54.38 16.14 27.45
CA SER A 193 -55.17 14.92 27.16
C SER A 193 -55.74 14.89 25.72
N VAL A 194 -56.57 13.96 25.19
CA VAL A 194 -57.50 12.89 25.71
C VAL A 194 -57.61 11.74 24.68
N GLY A 195 -58.01 10.52 25.09
CA GLY A 195 -58.68 9.55 24.19
C GLY A 195 -58.72 8.09 24.69
N GLU A 196 -59.90 7.45 24.78
CA GLU A 196 -60.10 6.11 25.38
C GLU A 196 -60.57 5.02 24.40
N ALA A 197 -60.18 3.76 24.67
CA ALA A 197 -60.90 2.53 24.28
C ALA A 197 -60.50 1.36 25.20
N GLN A 198 -61.38 0.37 25.42
CA GLN A 198 -61.20 -0.73 26.40
C GLN A 198 -61.12 -2.12 25.73
N GLY A 199 -60.39 -3.09 26.32
CA GLY A 199 -60.32 -4.48 25.81
C GLY A 199 -59.64 -5.51 26.73
N ARG A 200 -60.33 -6.61 27.05
CA ARG A 200 -59.96 -7.65 28.06
C ARG A 200 -58.90 -8.70 27.61
N ALA A 201 -57.96 -8.97 28.53
CA ALA A 201 -57.55 -10.26 29.14
C ALA A 201 -57.40 -11.60 28.36
N GLY A 202 -56.34 -12.35 28.74
CA GLY A 202 -56.11 -13.80 28.47
C GLY A 202 -54.67 -14.09 27.97
N VAL A 203 -53.92 -15.18 28.26
CA VAL A 203 -53.72 -16.18 29.35
C VAL A 203 -52.86 -17.32 28.75
N GLY A 204 -51.91 -17.90 29.50
CA GLY A 204 -50.98 -18.98 29.05
C GLY A 204 -49.68 -18.45 28.40
N GLY A 205 -48.52 -19.13 28.42
CA GLY A 205 -48.15 -20.52 28.78
C GLY A 205 -47.40 -21.17 27.61
N GLU A 206 -46.31 -21.95 27.72
CA GLU A 206 -45.51 -22.46 28.86
C GLU A 206 -44.02 -22.64 28.47
N SER A 207 -43.20 -23.18 29.37
CA SER A 207 -41.80 -23.60 29.15
C SER A 207 -41.67 -24.97 28.45
N PHE A 208 -40.48 -25.29 27.92
CA PHE A 208 -40.06 -26.69 27.72
C PHE A 208 -38.57 -26.95 28.02
N LEU A 209 -38.22 -28.21 28.27
CA LEU A 209 -36.93 -28.66 28.85
C LEU A 209 -36.18 -29.70 28.00
N MET A 210 -34.96 -30.04 28.46
CA MET A 210 -34.04 -31.07 27.92
C MET A 210 -34.65 -32.48 27.80
N GLU A 211 -34.17 -33.27 26.82
CA GLU A 211 -33.23 -34.43 26.95
C GLU A 211 -32.86 -34.92 25.51
N ARG A 212 -31.73 -35.51 25.12
CA ARG A 212 -30.58 -36.28 25.68
C ARG A 212 -30.65 -37.81 25.43
N GLY A 213 -29.54 -38.37 24.92
CA GLY A 213 -29.28 -39.76 24.50
C GLY A 213 -28.52 -39.72 23.15
N GLU A 214 -27.32 -40.28 22.93
CA GLU A 214 -26.72 -41.61 23.23
C GLU A 214 -27.35 -42.72 22.37
N GLU A 215 -26.64 -43.68 21.76
CA GLU A 215 -25.26 -44.20 22.00
C GLU A 215 -24.67 -44.93 20.75
N GLY A 216 -23.35 -45.25 20.74
CA GLY A 216 -22.69 -46.24 19.85
C GLY A 216 -22.33 -45.80 18.40
N GLY A 217 -21.39 -46.46 17.68
CA GLY A 217 -20.44 -47.53 18.07
C GLY A 217 -19.69 -48.17 16.88
N GLU A 218 -18.55 -48.82 17.17
CA GLU A 218 -17.77 -49.79 16.33
C GLU A 218 -16.98 -49.33 15.08
N SER A 219 -16.11 -50.24 14.56
CA SER A 219 -15.00 -49.95 13.62
C SER A 219 -14.31 -51.19 13.00
N TRP A 220 -13.28 -50.98 12.14
CA TRP A 220 -12.25 -51.91 11.59
C TRP A 220 -12.38 -52.57 10.17
N THR A 221 -11.26 -52.44 9.42
CA THR A 221 -10.66 -53.34 8.38
C THR A 221 -11.25 -53.59 6.98
N GLN A 222 -10.69 -52.85 6.00
CA GLN A 222 -9.67 -53.35 5.03
C GLN A 222 -9.89 -54.69 4.26
N LYS A 223 -10.02 -54.63 2.91
CA LYS A 223 -9.17 -55.43 1.96
C LYS A 223 -9.27 -55.09 0.45
N THR A 224 -8.12 -54.68 -0.12
CA THR A 224 -7.51 -55.06 -1.42
C THR A 224 -8.18 -54.90 -2.81
N ARG A 225 -7.36 -54.32 -3.72
CA ARG A 225 -6.99 -54.77 -5.10
C ARG A 225 -7.69 -54.21 -6.37
N SER A 226 -6.87 -53.50 -7.16
CA SER A 226 -6.71 -53.54 -8.64
C SER A 226 -7.94 -53.44 -9.57
N SER A 227 -7.94 -52.58 -10.60
CA SER A 227 -6.92 -52.63 -11.67
C SER A 227 -6.83 -51.34 -12.51
N MET A 228 -5.70 -51.16 -13.21
CA MET A 228 -5.55 -50.16 -14.28
C MET A 228 -6.14 -50.66 -15.60
N ARG A 229 -6.68 -49.77 -16.44
CA ARG A 229 -6.82 -50.05 -17.88
C ARG A 229 -6.59 -48.84 -18.78
N ARG A 230 -5.42 -48.80 -19.44
CA ARG A 230 -5.16 -47.96 -20.62
C ARG A 230 -6.06 -48.38 -21.79
N LYS A 231 -6.29 -47.49 -22.77
CA LYS A 231 -6.87 -47.85 -24.09
C LYS A 231 -6.06 -47.27 -25.24
N SER A 232 -5.53 -48.16 -26.07
CA SER A 232 -4.89 -47.95 -27.39
C SER A 232 -4.72 -49.36 -28.03
N PRO A 233 -4.57 -49.54 -29.35
CA PRO A 233 -5.18 -48.83 -30.49
C PRO A 233 -5.69 -49.83 -31.60
N THR A 234 -5.77 -49.36 -32.86
CA THR A 234 -5.56 -50.09 -34.16
C THR A 234 -6.59 -51.05 -34.82
N GLN A 235 -6.83 -50.80 -36.13
CA GLN A 235 -7.07 -51.72 -37.28
C GLN A 235 -8.42 -52.51 -37.35
N HIS A 236 -9.00 -52.95 -38.49
CA HIS A 236 -8.85 -52.80 -39.98
C HIS A 236 -10.14 -53.40 -40.65
N ALA A 237 -10.50 -53.36 -41.96
CA ALA A 237 -10.14 -52.65 -43.21
C ALA A 237 -11.24 -52.93 -44.31
N GLU A 238 -11.14 -52.28 -45.50
CA GLU A 238 -11.81 -52.61 -46.82
C GLU A 238 -13.35 -52.63 -46.92
N ASP A 239 -14.02 -52.32 -48.04
CA ASP A 239 -13.81 -51.47 -49.25
C ASP A 239 -15.19 -51.32 -49.96
N GLY A 240 -15.56 -50.37 -50.84
CA GLY A 240 -14.96 -49.14 -51.37
C GLY A 240 -15.39 -48.88 -52.84
N ARG A 241 -15.23 -47.64 -53.36
CA ARG A 241 -15.33 -47.29 -54.81
C ARG A 241 -14.93 -45.83 -55.11
N ARG A 242 -14.32 -45.63 -56.29
CA ARG A 242 -13.80 -44.37 -56.89
C ARG A 242 -14.67 -43.11 -56.72
N SER A 243 -14.01 -42.00 -56.39
CA SER A 243 -13.98 -40.78 -57.24
C SER A 243 -12.68 -39.99 -56.99
N THR A 244 -12.27 -39.12 -57.92
CA THR A 244 -10.95 -38.45 -57.93
C THR A 244 -11.05 -36.94 -57.65
N ILE A 245 -10.13 -36.41 -56.83
CA ILE A 245 -10.02 -34.97 -56.51
C ILE A 245 -8.58 -34.49 -56.80
N ALA A 246 -8.45 -33.25 -57.29
CA ALA A 246 -7.20 -32.62 -57.72
C ALA A 246 -6.58 -31.69 -56.65
N PRO A 247 -5.27 -31.38 -56.71
CA PRO A 247 -4.58 -30.52 -55.74
C PRO A 247 -4.85 -29.01 -55.93
N PRO A 248 -4.57 -28.16 -54.91
CA PRO A 248 -4.78 -26.70 -54.96
C PRO A 248 -3.66 -25.93 -55.68
N SER A 249 -3.99 -24.72 -56.16
CA SER A 249 -3.11 -23.87 -56.98
C SER A 249 -2.45 -22.70 -56.22
N PRO A 250 -1.27 -22.19 -56.67
CA PRO A 250 -0.51 -21.10 -56.05
C PRO A 250 -0.97 -19.68 -56.46
N PRO A 251 -0.48 -18.60 -55.78
CA PRO A 251 -0.88 -17.21 -56.03
C PRO A 251 -0.08 -16.47 -57.12
N SER A 252 -0.61 -15.32 -57.57
CA SER A 252 -0.03 -14.42 -58.59
C SER A 252 -0.10 -12.93 -58.17
N PRO A 253 0.68 -12.00 -58.77
CA PRO A 253 1.16 -10.80 -58.07
C PRO A 253 0.45 -9.46 -58.33
N SER A 254 0.98 -8.43 -57.66
CA SER A 254 0.54 -7.03 -57.47
C SER A 254 0.23 -6.18 -58.71
N PRO A 255 -0.51 -5.07 -58.49
CA PRO A 255 -0.06 -3.75 -58.95
C PRO A 255 -0.01 -2.69 -57.83
N SER A 256 0.79 -1.64 -58.05
CA SER A 256 0.96 -0.48 -57.16
C SER A 256 0.56 0.84 -57.89
N PRO A 257 0.51 2.01 -57.25
CA PRO A 257 -0.69 2.48 -56.57
C PRO A 257 -1.26 3.79 -57.14
N SER A 258 -2.59 3.95 -57.13
CA SER A 258 -3.27 5.22 -57.39
C SER A 258 -3.71 5.91 -56.08
N ARG A 259 -3.68 7.24 -56.08
CA ARG A 259 -3.77 8.12 -54.90
C ARG A 259 -5.23 8.51 -54.58
N PRO A 260 -5.80 8.17 -53.41
CA PRO A 260 -7.09 8.71 -52.98
C PRO A 260 -7.04 10.22 -52.70
N ALA A 261 -8.19 10.89 -52.83
CA ALA A 261 -8.32 12.33 -52.61
C ALA A 261 -8.49 12.69 -51.12
N ALA A 262 -8.31 13.98 -50.80
CA ALA A 262 -8.54 14.51 -49.46
C ALA A 262 -10.05 14.62 -49.15
N PRO A 263 -10.48 14.42 -47.88
CA PRO A 263 -11.84 14.73 -47.46
C PRO A 263 -12.11 16.25 -47.50
N ALA A 264 -13.36 16.63 -47.80
CA ALA A 264 -13.76 18.01 -48.01
C ALA A 264 -13.81 18.85 -46.72
N ALA A 265 -13.78 20.17 -46.88
CA ALA A 265 -13.86 21.13 -45.79
C ALA A 265 -15.26 21.17 -45.13
N ALA A 266 -15.30 21.58 -43.86
CA ALA A 266 -16.54 21.82 -43.13
C ALA A 266 -17.24 23.12 -43.61
N PRO A 267 -18.58 23.17 -43.61
CA PRO A 267 -19.31 24.43 -43.69
C PRO A 267 -19.13 25.25 -42.40
N ALA A 268 -19.09 26.58 -42.52
CA ALA A 268 -18.94 27.50 -41.40
C ALA A 268 -20.27 27.76 -40.66
N ALA A 269 -20.18 28.43 -39.50
CA ALA A 269 -21.32 28.80 -38.68
C ALA A 269 -22.08 30.03 -39.24
N ALA A 270 -23.36 30.11 -38.87
CA ALA A 270 -24.20 31.32 -38.85
C ALA A 270 -25.14 31.21 -37.63
N ASP A 271 -25.62 32.35 -37.13
CA ASP A 271 -26.04 32.49 -35.73
C ASP A 271 -27.55 32.37 -35.43
N ASP A 272 -27.83 32.29 -34.12
CA ASP A 272 -29.00 32.77 -33.37
C ASP A 272 -30.39 32.09 -33.51
N ASP A 273 -30.81 31.41 -32.43
CA ASP A 273 -31.89 31.91 -31.54
C ASP A 273 -31.79 31.21 -30.15
N GLY A 274 -32.23 31.90 -29.08
CA GLY A 274 -31.88 31.61 -27.70
C GLY A 274 -33.04 31.32 -26.74
N THR A 275 -33.86 30.28 -26.94
CA THR A 275 -34.91 29.89 -25.97
C THR A 275 -35.02 28.40 -25.59
N ALA A 276 -33.99 27.58 -25.81
CA ALA A 276 -34.03 26.11 -25.57
C ALA A 276 -33.30 25.60 -24.31
N ARG A 277 -33.03 26.43 -23.28
CA ARG A 277 -32.12 26.08 -22.17
C ARG A 277 -32.74 25.89 -20.78
N ARG A 278 -33.97 25.35 -20.68
CA ARG A 278 -34.60 25.02 -19.38
C ARG A 278 -35.55 23.81 -19.37
N ASN A 279 -35.11 22.66 -19.87
CA ASN A 279 -35.72 21.35 -19.50
C ASN A 279 -34.83 20.13 -19.85
N LYS A 280 -33.67 19.97 -19.19
CA LYS A 280 -33.14 18.61 -18.96
C LYS A 280 -33.79 18.05 -17.71
N SER A 281 -34.85 17.27 -17.93
CA SER A 281 -35.52 16.47 -16.92
C SER A 281 -34.53 15.57 -16.16
N ARG A 282 -34.96 15.03 -15.01
CA ARG A 282 -34.25 13.99 -14.24
C ARG A 282 -34.18 12.71 -15.07
N SER A 283 -33.24 12.65 -16.01
CA SER A 283 -32.92 11.42 -16.75
C SER A 283 -32.66 10.31 -15.77
N SER A 284 -33.35 9.17 -15.93
CA SER A 284 -32.92 7.91 -15.35
C SER A 284 -31.44 7.72 -15.71
N ARG A 285 -30.57 7.58 -14.71
CA ARG A 285 -29.15 7.30 -14.95
C ARG A 285 -29.08 5.93 -15.61
N GLN A 286 -28.42 5.85 -16.77
CA GLN A 286 -28.25 4.58 -17.47
C GLN A 286 -27.43 3.64 -16.58
N LEU A 287 -27.93 2.42 -16.40
CA LEU A 287 -27.28 1.38 -15.62
C LEU A 287 -26.62 0.39 -16.57
N PHE A 288 -25.35 0.09 -16.31
CA PHE A 288 -24.52 -0.80 -17.14
C PHE A 288 -24.06 -2.00 -16.33
N SER A 289 -24.17 -3.21 -16.88
CA SER A 289 -23.73 -4.41 -16.18
C SER A 289 -22.19 -4.55 -16.21
N LEU A 290 -21.58 -5.18 -15.20
CA LEU A 290 -20.13 -5.46 -15.24
C LEU A 290 -19.72 -6.32 -16.46
N ALA A 291 -20.63 -7.17 -16.96
CA ALA A 291 -20.40 -8.02 -18.14
C ALA A 291 -20.60 -7.30 -19.49
N GLU A 292 -21.11 -6.08 -19.46
CA GLU A 292 -21.23 -5.15 -20.58
C GLU A 292 -19.99 -4.27 -20.62
N VAL A 293 -19.66 -3.58 -19.51
CA VAL A 293 -18.44 -2.74 -19.41
C VAL A 293 -17.18 -3.54 -19.74
N ALA A 294 -17.09 -4.81 -19.32
CA ALA A 294 -15.96 -5.69 -19.61
C ALA A 294 -15.78 -6.11 -21.09
N ARG A 295 -16.60 -5.58 -22.02
CA ARG A 295 -16.42 -5.74 -23.48
C ARG A 295 -15.58 -4.62 -24.09
N HIS A 296 -15.56 -3.46 -23.44
CA HIS A 296 -14.90 -2.24 -23.89
C HIS A 296 -13.46 -2.20 -23.33
N ASP A 297 -12.67 -3.21 -23.72
CA ASP A 297 -11.36 -3.57 -23.13
C ASP A 297 -10.14 -3.10 -23.95
N MET A 298 -10.29 -2.13 -24.86
CA MET A 298 -9.26 -1.73 -25.84
C MET A 298 -9.03 -0.21 -25.92
N PRO A 299 -7.91 0.28 -26.50
CA PRO A 299 -7.66 1.72 -26.63
C PRO A 299 -8.65 2.46 -27.56
N ASP A 300 -9.22 1.76 -28.53
CA ASP A 300 -10.20 2.23 -29.52
C ASP A 300 -11.66 1.95 -29.15
N ASP A 301 -11.90 1.24 -28.04
CA ASP A 301 -13.19 1.07 -27.38
C ASP A 301 -12.94 0.86 -25.87
N CYS A 302 -12.84 1.97 -25.12
CA CYS A 302 -12.21 2.04 -23.80
C CYS A 302 -13.18 2.58 -22.75
N TRP A 303 -13.82 1.70 -21.97
CA TRP A 303 -14.61 2.11 -20.80
C TRP A 303 -13.88 1.80 -19.49
N LEU A 304 -14.10 2.64 -18.49
CA LEU A 304 -13.53 2.51 -17.14
C LEU A 304 -14.61 2.68 -16.08
N ILE A 305 -14.48 1.96 -14.96
CA ILE A 305 -15.29 2.17 -13.76
C ILE A 305 -14.45 2.93 -12.73
N ILE A 306 -14.97 4.06 -12.24
CA ILE A 306 -14.38 4.85 -11.16
C ILE A 306 -15.50 5.19 -10.18
N ARG A 307 -15.34 4.79 -8.91
CA ARG A 307 -16.29 5.06 -7.81
C ARG A 307 -17.74 4.67 -8.15
N GLY A 308 -17.91 3.55 -8.85
CA GLY A 308 -19.21 3.00 -9.27
C GLY A 308 -19.90 3.70 -10.45
N LYS A 309 -19.31 4.77 -11.01
CA LYS A 309 -19.73 5.39 -12.27
C LYS A 309 -18.97 4.76 -13.46
N VAL A 310 -19.61 4.73 -14.62
CA VAL A 310 -19.03 4.21 -15.87
C VAL A 310 -18.68 5.37 -16.81
N TYR A 311 -17.48 5.33 -17.36
CA TYR A 311 -16.90 6.38 -18.20
C TYR A 311 -16.43 5.82 -19.53
N ASP A 312 -16.92 6.36 -20.64
CA ASP A 312 -16.33 6.15 -21.97
C ASP A 312 -15.19 7.15 -22.15
N VAL A 313 -13.95 6.67 -22.12
CA VAL A 313 -12.74 7.50 -22.28
C VAL A 313 -12.10 7.35 -23.65
N THR A 314 -12.72 6.64 -24.59
CA THR A 314 -12.18 6.33 -25.94
C THR A 314 -11.67 7.57 -26.67
N THR A 315 -12.47 8.65 -26.70
CA THR A 315 -12.09 9.94 -27.35
C THR A 315 -11.00 10.75 -26.62
N TRP A 316 -10.62 10.29 -25.42
CA TRP A 316 -9.58 10.86 -24.56
C TRP A 316 -8.29 10.02 -24.55
N VAL A 317 -8.32 8.72 -24.83
CA VAL A 317 -7.15 7.84 -24.86
C VAL A 317 -5.94 8.45 -25.63
N PRO A 318 -6.09 9.00 -26.85
CA PRO A 318 -4.96 9.59 -27.60
C PRO A 318 -4.40 10.90 -27.00
N LYS A 319 -5.04 11.46 -25.97
CA LYS A 319 -4.70 12.74 -25.31
C LYS A 319 -4.31 12.55 -23.85
N HIS A 320 -4.56 11.38 -23.27
CA HIS A 320 -4.34 11.08 -21.87
C HIS A 320 -2.86 11.29 -21.47
N PRO A 321 -2.53 12.16 -20.50
CA PRO A 321 -1.14 12.52 -20.20
C PRO A 321 -0.22 11.34 -19.84
N GLY A 322 -0.74 10.26 -19.27
CA GLY A 322 0.01 9.03 -18.94
C GLY A 322 0.14 8.02 -20.09
N GLY A 323 -0.29 8.36 -21.31
CA GLY A 323 -0.20 7.46 -22.48
C GLY A 323 -0.91 6.13 -22.24
N SER A 324 -0.24 5.02 -22.57
CA SER A 324 -0.77 3.64 -22.52
C SER A 324 -1.37 3.20 -21.18
N LEU A 325 -1.07 3.91 -20.09
CA LEU A 325 -1.53 3.56 -18.75
C LEU A 325 -3.05 3.68 -18.59
N ILE A 326 -3.75 4.49 -19.41
CA ILE A 326 -5.22 4.64 -19.32
C ILE A 326 -5.99 3.34 -19.59
N TYR A 327 -5.52 2.54 -20.56
CA TYR A 327 -6.21 1.30 -20.96
C TYR A 327 -5.67 0.05 -20.26
N VAL A 328 -4.72 0.19 -19.32
CA VAL A 328 -4.19 -0.97 -18.54
C VAL A 328 -5.31 -1.71 -17.79
N ARG A 329 -6.36 -0.98 -17.40
CA ARG A 329 -7.59 -1.42 -16.74
C ARG A 329 -8.87 -1.22 -17.60
N ALA A 330 -8.75 -1.14 -18.93
CA ALA A 330 -9.92 -1.04 -19.80
C ALA A 330 -10.92 -2.19 -19.53
N GLY A 331 -12.21 -1.87 -19.55
CA GLY A 331 -13.32 -2.76 -19.22
C GLY A 331 -13.42 -3.16 -17.74
N LYS A 332 -12.68 -2.51 -16.83
CA LYS A 332 -12.57 -2.89 -15.41
C LYS A 332 -12.70 -1.65 -14.49
N ASP A 333 -12.83 -1.90 -13.18
CA ASP A 333 -12.65 -0.83 -12.19
C ASP A 333 -11.17 -0.46 -12.04
N CYS A 334 -10.92 0.85 -11.96
CA CYS A 334 -9.60 1.44 -11.76
C CYS A 334 -9.60 2.52 -10.66
N THR A 335 -10.58 2.52 -9.75
CA THR A 335 -10.86 3.59 -8.78
C THR A 335 -9.63 4.06 -8.02
N HIS A 336 -8.91 3.15 -7.34
CA HIS A 336 -7.73 3.48 -6.55
C HIS A 336 -6.55 3.94 -7.43
N LEU A 337 -6.40 3.37 -8.63
CA LEU A 337 -5.39 3.81 -9.60
C LEU A 337 -5.71 5.22 -10.12
N PHE A 338 -6.97 5.51 -10.45
CA PHE A 338 -7.38 6.87 -10.81
C PHE A 338 -7.04 7.84 -9.68
N ASP A 339 -7.39 7.50 -8.43
CA ASP A 339 -7.11 8.37 -7.28
C ASP A 339 -5.63 8.47 -6.91
N CYS A 340 -4.75 7.50 -7.23
CA CYS A 340 -3.31 7.63 -6.93
C CYS A 340 -2.47 8.30 -8.03
N TYR A 341 -2.86 8.18 -9.30
CA TYR A 341 -2.15 8.84 -10.41
C TYR A 341 -2.60 10.29 -10.69
N HIS A 342 -3.83 10.68 -10.31
CA HIS A 342 -4.40 11.98 -10.71
C HIS A 342 -4.45 13.02 -9.59
N PRO A 343 -4.06 14.29 -9.85
CA PRO A 343 -4.29 15.40 -8.92
C PRO A 343 -5.80 15.70 -8.80
N LEU A 344 -6.20 16.27 -7.65
CA LEU A 344 -7.59 16.36 -7.21
C LEU A 344 -8.52 17.07 -8.22
N TYR A 345 -8.02 18.06 -8.97
CA TYR A 345 -8.82 18.79 -9.94
C TYR A 345 -9.33 17.93 -11.12
N VAL A 346 -8.67 16.80 -11.42
CA VAL A 346 -9.07 15.93 -12.55
C VAL A 346 -10.39 15.21 -12.26
N ARG A 347 -10.78 15.04 -10.99
CA ARG A 347 -12.11 14.52 -10.62
C ARG A 347 -13.24 15.31 -11.30
N GLY A 348 -13.10 16.63 -11.43
CA GLY A 348 -14.07 17.49 -12.12
C GLY A 348 -14.07 17.40 -13.65
N MET A 349 -13.07 16.74 -14.26
CA MET A 349 -13.03 16.47 -15.70
C MET A 349 -13.79 15.20 -16.08
N LEU A 350 -14.00 14.28 -15.12
CA LEU A 350 -14.61 12.97 -15.35
C LEU A 350 -16.06 13.07 -15.84
N ASP A 351 -16.86 14.00 -15.31
CA ASP A 351 -18.31 14.08 -15.63
C ASP A 351 -18.59 14.35 -17.12
N LYS A 352 -17.60 14.85 -17.89
CA LYS A 352 -17.69 14.97 -19.37
C LYS A 352 -17.76 13.60 -20.07
N TYR A 353 -17.20 12.57 -19.47
CA TYR A 353 -17.05 11.22 -20.01
C TYR A 353 -18.00 10.21 -19.35
N CYS A 354 -18.78 10.64 -18.34
CA CYS A 354 -19.69 9.81 -17.58
C CYS A 354 -20.90 9.40 -18.43
N ILE A 355 -21.02 8.11 -18.75
CA ILE A 355 -22.16 7.57 -19.50
C ILE A 355 -23.26 7.02 -18.57
N GLY A 356 -22.91 6.59 -17.35
CA GLY A 356 -23.89 6.12 -16.38
C GLY A 356 -23.28 5.56 -15.09
N GLU A 357 -23.99 4.64 -14.45
CA GLU A 357 -23.58 3.95 -13.22
C GLU A 357 -23.58 2.43 -13.40
N VAL A 358 -22.81 1.73 -12.58
CA VAL A 358 -22.80 0.25 -12.59
C VAL A 358 -24.11 -0.28 -11.99
N GLU A 359 -24.75 -1.19 -12.71
CA GLU A 359 -25.99 -1.83 -12.27
C GLU A 359 -25.75 -2.68 -11.00
N ARG A 360 -26.52 -2.40 -9.95
CA ARG A 360 -26.49 -3.13 -8.68
C ARG A 360 -27.71 -4.05 -8.55
N ARG A 361 -27.70 -5.17 -9.28
CA ARG A 361 -28.55 -6.33 -8.95
C ARG A 361 -27.91 -7.16 -7.86
N GLU A 362 -28.73 -7.87 -7.10
CA GLU A 362 -28.27 -8.63 -5.94
C GLU A 362 -27.83 -10.07 -6.31
N GLU A 363 -28.53 -10.71 -7.27
CA GLU A 363 -28.53 -12.17 -7.47
C GLU A 363 -27.37 -12.71 -8.34
N GLU A 364 -27.25 -12.33 -9.63
CA GLU A 364 -26.17 -12.75 -10.53
C GLU A 364 -24.76 -12.42 -9.99
N VAL A 365 -24.74 -11.44 -9.12
CA VAL A 365 -23.58 -10.71 -8.63
C VAL A 365 -22.87 -11.49 -7.51
N SER A 366 -23.56 -12.41 -6.82
CA SER A 366 -22.99 -13.36 -5.84
C SER A 366 -21.83 -14.21 -6.38
N ARG A 367 -21.87 -14.59 -7.67
CA ARG A 367 -20.86 -15.46 -8.30
C ARG A 367 -19.63 -14.75 -8.83
N ARG A 368 -19.61 -13.40 -8.82
CA ARG A 368 -18.49 -12.57 -9.31
C ARG A 368 -17.98 -11.54 -8.29
N LYS A 369 -18.77 -11.11 -7.29
CA LYS A 369 -18.33 -10.15 -6.25
C LYS A 369 -17.03 -10.55 -5.52
N LYS A 370 -16.71 -11.84 -5.41
CA LYS A 370 -15.46 -12.31 -4.81
C LYS A 370 -14.19 -11.79 -5.51
N GLU A 371 -14.29 -11.43 -6.80
CA GLU A 371 -13.19 -10.89 -7.62
C GLU A 371 -12.91 -9.40 -7.34
N MET A 372 -13.83 -8.66 -6.72
CA MET A 372 -13.69 -7.24 -6.44
C MET A 372 -13.44 -7.00 -4.96
N LEU A 373 -12.22 -6.55 -4.64
CA LEU A 373 -11.85 -6.10 -3.30
C LEU A 373 -12.33 -4.66 -3.06
N GLU A 374 -12.88 -4.40 -1.88
CA GLU A 374 -13.13 -3.05 -1.37
C GLU A 374 -12.29 -2.75 -0.13
N TYR A 375 -11.85 -1.51 -0.02
CA TYR A 375 -11.25 -0.93 1.17
C TYR A 375 -12.32 -0.15 1.94
N ILE A 376 -12.42 -0.36 3.25
CA ILE A 376 -13.48 0.19 4.11
C ILE A 376 -12.88 0.54 5.47
N ASP A 377 -13.13 1.74 5.98
CA ASP A 377 -12.69 2.16 7.32
C ASP A 377 -13.44 1.43 8.45
N ASP A 378 -12.71 1.03 9.48
CA ASP A 378 -13.16 0.08 10.51
C ASP A 378 -14.30 0.63 11.42
N ASP A 379 -14.49 1.96 11.48
CA ASP A 379 -15.59 2.62 12.20
C ASP A 379 -16.77 3.04 11.27
N SER A 380 -16.75 2.77 9.96
CA SER A 380 -17.70 3.35 8.97
C SER A 380 -19.11 2.71 8.94
N GLN A 381 -19.81 2.65 10.07
CA GLN A 381 -21.26 2.34 10.09
C GLN A 381 -22.16 3.52 9.70
N THR A 382 -21.60 4.73 9.58
CA THR A 382 -22.31 5.97 9.20
C THR A 382 -21.53 6.74 8.13
N LYS A 383 -22.22 7.23 7.09
CA LYS A 383 -21.65 8.04 5.98
C LYS A 383 -21.26 9.48 6.36
N GLU A 384 -20.91 9.72 7.62
CA GLU A 384 -20.61 11.04 8.17
C GLU A 384 -19.16 11.15 8.69
N ASP A 385 -18.34 10.11 8.53
CA ASP A 385 -17.00 10.01 9.13
C ASP A 385 -16.00 9.28 8.18
N ASP A 386 -15.95 9.69 6.91
CA ASP A 386 -15.09 9.13 5.84
C ASP A 386 -13.60 9.54 6.04
N GLN A 387 -12.97 9.08 7.13
CA GLN A 387 -11.65 9.53 7.55
C GLN A 387 -10.51 9.16 6.58
N GLU A 388 -10.58 8.09 5.77
CA GLU A 388 -9.61 7.85 4.69
C GLU A 388 -9.69 8.90 3.56
N GLU A 389 -10.91 9.24 3.10
CA GLU A 389 -11.10 10.26 2.06
C GLU A 389 -10.56 11.61 2.56
N GLU A 390 -10.78 11.96 3.83
CA GLU A 390 -10.14 13.14 4.41
C GLU A 390 -8.61 13.00 4.47
N PHE A 391 -8.07 11.94 5.09
CA PHE A 391 -6.62 11.69 5.22
C PHE A 391 -5.88 11.84 3.89
N TYR A 392 -6.33 11.12 2.86
CA TYR A 392 -5.64 11.10 1.58
C TYR A 392 -5.88 12.38 0.77
N THR A 393 -7.08 12.97 0.83
CA THR A 393 -7.35 14.27 0.18
C THR A 393 -6.54 15.40 0.83
N VAL A 394 -6.40 15.41 2.15
CA VAL A 394 -5.57 16.37 2.90
C VAL A 394 -4.10 16.19 2.54
N MET A 395 -3.59 14.96 2.49
CA MET A 395 -2.21 14.69 2.06
C MET A 395 -1.96 15.18 0.62
N LYS A 396 -2.82 14.80 -0.33
CA LYS A 396 -2.73 15.23 -1.74
C LYS A 396 -2.77 16.75 -1.88
N ARG A 397 -3.69 17.43 -1.17
CA ARG A 397 -3.81 18.89 -1.18
C ARG A 397 -2.52 19.58 -0.68
N ARG A 398 -1.89 19.03 0.36
CA ARG A 398 -0.61 19.54 0.90
C ARG A 398 0.56 19.31 -0.07
N VAL A 399 0.63 18.13 -0.70
CA VAL A 399 1.65 17.81 -1.72
C VAL A 399 1.48 18.69 -2.97
N GLU A 400 0.25 18.85 -3.47
CA GLU A 400 -0.06 19.76 -4.60
C GLU A 400 0.31 21.22 -4.28
N ALA A 401 0.10 21.67 -3.04
CA ALA A 401 0.50 23.01 -2.61
C ALA A 401 2.03 23.18 -2.61
N LEU A 402 2.78 22.21 -2.06
CA LEU A 402 4.24 22.23 -2.02
C LEU A 402 4.87 22.25 -3.43
N LEU A 403 4.37 21.40 -4.34
CA LEU A 403 4.84 21.34 -5.72
C LEU A 403 4.56 22.65 -6.46
N ARG A 404 3.40 23.27 -6.21
CA ARG A 404 3.00 24.56 -6.80
C ARG A 404 3.84 25.73 -6.27
N GLU A 405 4.10 25.78 -4.96
CA GLU A 405 4.99 26.75 -4.32
C GLU A 405 6.40 26.68 -4.94
N LYS A 406 6.96 25.46 -5.02
CA LYS A 406 8.31 25.22 -5.55
C LYS A 406 8.40 25.18 -7.08
N LYS A 407 7.27 25.31 -7.77
CA LYS A 407 7.13 25.24 -9.24
C LYS A 407 7.71 23.94 -9.85
N ILE A 408 7.61 22.84 -9.10
CA ILE A 408 8.10 21.51 -9.51
C ILE A 408 7.04 20.81 -10.35
N ASN A 409 7.44 20.27 -11.51
CA ASN A 409 6.62 19.32 -12.26
C ASN A 409 6.80 17.92 -11.66
N PRO A 410 5.77 17.28 -11.09
CA PRO A 410 5.91 15.97 -10.46
C PRO A 410 6.36 14.87 -11.43
N ARG A 411 6.06 14.99 -12.73
CA ARG A 411 6.35 13.97 -13.75
C ARG A 411 7.70 14.13 -14.44
N VAL A 412 8.54 15.07 -14.01
CA VAL A 412 9.78 15.41 -14.75
C VAL A 412 10.87 15.85 -13.78
N SER A 413 12.06 15.26 -13.91
CA SER A 413 13.28 15.74 -13.26
C SER A 413 14.41 15.79 -14.29
N PRO A 414 15.10 16.94 -14.50
CA PRO A 414 16.23 17.03 -15.43
C PRO A 414 17.35 16.03 -15.11
N ALA A 415 17.57 15.73 -13.82
CA ALA A 415 18.55 14.74 -13.38
C ALA A 415 18.20 13.31 -13.82
N MET A 416 16.92 13.01 -14.10
CA MET A 416 16.50 11.66 -14.52
C MET A 416 16.99 11.31 -15.93
N TYR A 417 17.04 12.29 -16.84
CA TYR A 417 17.63 12.07 -18.18
C TYR A 417 19.14 11.78 -18.09
N VAL A 418 19.85 12.50 -17.21
CA VAL A 418 21.29 12.27 -16.96
C VAL A 418 21.52 10.90 -16.31
N LYS A 419 20.73 10.54 -15.28
CA LYS A 419 20.77 9.21 -14.63
C LYS A 419 20.61 8.10 -15.67
N SER A 420 19.59 8.20 -16.52
CA SER A 420 19.27 7.19 -17.53
C SER A 420 20.32 7.11 -18.65
N ALA A 421 20.87 8.25 -19.08
CA ALA A 421 21.96 8.26 -20.05
C ALA A 421 23.22 7.57 -19.51
N LEU A 422 23.55 7.78 -18.22
CA LEU A 422 24.66 7.11 -17.55
C LEU A 422 24.41 5.61 -17.35
N ILE A 423 23.19 5.20 -16.96
CA ILE A 423 22.79 3.79 -16.83
C ILE A 423 22.91 3.07 -18.18
N LEU A 424 22.34 3.64 -19.25
CA LEU A 424 22.35 3.02 -20.59
C LEU A 424 23.75 2.98 -21.21
N LEU A 425 24.54 4.06 -21.09
CA LEU A 425 25.93 4.07 -21.55
C LEU A 425 26.78 3.07 -20.76
N GLY A 426 26.64 3.05 -19.43
CA GLY A 426 27.32 2.09 -18.57
C GLY A 426 26.93 0.65 -18.90
N TYR A 427 25.66 0.39 -19.20
CA TYR A 427 25.18 -0.93 -19.60
C TYR A 427 25.84 -1.38 -20.92
N MET A 428 25.86 -0.52 -21.94
CA MET A 428 26.51 -0.82 -23.23
C MET A 428 28.02 -1.05 -23.08
N LEU A 429 28.71 -0.25 -22.25
CA LEU A 429 30.14 -0.41 -21.96
C LEU A 429 30.42 -1.70 -21.18
N CYS A 430 29.59 -2.03 -20.19
CA CYS A 430 29.73 -3.27 -19.42
C CYS A 430 29.41 -4.50 -20.27
N TYR A 431 28.39 -4.45 -21.13
CA TYR A 431 28.08 -5.50 -22.11
C TYR A 431 29.26 -5.76 -23.06
N TYR A 432 29.82 -4.69 -23.65
CA TYR A 432 30.99 -4.81 -24.53
C TYR A 432 32.24 -5.32 -23.79
N GLY A 433 32.47 -4.82 -22.58
CA GLY A 433 33.53 -5.28 -21.67
C GLY A 433 33.41 -6.76 -21.30
N THR A 434 32.18 -7.23 -21.05
CA THR A 434 31.87 -8.62 -20.66
C THR A 434 32.13 -9.59 -21.80
N PHE A 435 31.70 -9.26 -23.03
CA PHE A 435 31.63 -10.26 -24.10
C PHE A 435 32.67 -10.10 -25.21
N PHE A 436 33.27 -8.93 -25.42
CA PHE A 436 34.08 -8.67 -26.62
C PHE A 436 35.43 -7.98 -26.37
N PHE A 437 35.61 -7.27 -25.26
CA PHE A 437 36.84 -6.50 -25.02
C PHE A 437 37.89 -7.25 -24.18
N PHE A 438 37.54 -7.69 -22.97
CA PHE A 438 38.49 -8.26 -22.01
C PHE A 438 38.76 -9.76 -22.24
N THR A 439 39.33 -10.05 -23.40
CA THR A 439 39.33 -11.38 -24.02
C THR A 439 40.55 -12.23 -23.70
N ASP A 440 41.70 -11.59 -23.42
CA ASP A 440 42.92 -12.25 -22.97
C ASP A 440 42.75 -12.98 -21.62
N ARG A 441 43.54 -14.04 -21.41
CA ARG A 441 43.46 -14.87 -20.19
C ARG A 441 43.65 -14.06 -18.91
N ASP A 442 44.63 -13.17 -18.91
CA ASP A 442 44.98 -12.34 -17.75
C ASP A 442 43.96 -11.20 -17.53
N MET A 443 43.20 -10.84 -18.57
CA MET A 443 42.15 -9.81 -18.50
C MET A 443 40.76 -10.37 -18.17
N PHE A 444 40.58 -11.70 -18.10
CA PHE A 444 39.26 -12.30 -17.85
C PHE A 444 38.61 -11.84 -16.53
N VAL A 445 39.40 -11.45 -15.53
CA VAL A 445 38.87 -10.83 -14.28
C VAL A 445 38.14 -9.51 -14.57
N ALA A 446 38.60 -8.72 -15.54
CA ALA A 446 37.91 -7.51 -15.96
C ALA A 446 36.59 -7.83 -16.71
N ALA A 447 36.53 -8.90 -17.51
CA ALA A 447 35.27 -9.39 -18.08
C ALA A 447 34.25 -9.78 -16.99
N VAL A 448 34.72 -10.44 -15.92
CA VAL A 448 33.91 -10.79 -14.74
C VAL A 448 33.40 -9.56 -13.99
N LEU A 449 34.25 -8.53 -13.79
CA LEU A 449 33.82 -7.26 -13.20
C LEU A 449 32.81 -6.52 -14.08
N CYS A 450 33.00 -6.55 -15.40
CA CYS A 450 32.01 -6.04 -16.36
C CYS A 450 30.69 -6.81 -16.34
N ALA A 451 30.70 -8.14 -16.13
CA ALA A 451 29.47 -8.93 -15.99
C ALA A 451 28.67 -8.52 -14.74
N ILE A 452 29.36 -8.27 -13.62
CA ILE A 452 28.75 -7.75 -12.38
C ILE A 452 28.17 -6.35 -12.64
N GLY A 453 28.93 -5.45 -13.29
CA GLY A 453 28.45 -4.13 -13.68
C GLY A 453 27.25 -4.17 -14.62
N MET A 454 27.25 -5.07 -15.60
CA MET A 454 26.15 -5.29 -16.54
C MET A 454 24.89 -5.76 -15.79
N GLY A 455 25.01 -6.75 -14.92
CA GLY A 455 23.91 -7.26 -14.09
C GLY A 455 23.28 -6.21 -13.18
N PHE A 456 24.13 -5.42 -12.52
CA PHE A 456 23.68 -4.28 -11.70
C PHE A 456 22.96 -3.23 -12.55
N LEU A 457 23.49 -2.89 -13.73
CA LEU A 457 22.88 -1.88 -14.60
C LEU A 457 21.59 -2.36 -15.29
N MET A 458 21.41 -3.67 -15.50
CA MET A 458 20.10 -4.24 -15.87
C MET A 458 19.06 -4.06 -14.78
N ALA A 459 19.44 -4.19 -13.51
CA ALA A 459 18.54 -3.88 -12.39
C ALA A 459 18.22 -2.38 -12.31
N GLU A 460 19.19 -1.49 -12.57
CA GLU A 460 18.95 -0.04 -12.68
C GLU A 460 18.00 0.33 -13.83
N VAL A 461 18.09 -0.30 -15.00
CA VAL A 461 17.05 -0.14 -16.05
C VAL A 461 15.67 -0.53 -15.48
N GLY A 462 15.62 -1.60 -14.70
CA GLY A 462 14.42 -2.13 -14.03
C GLY A 462 13.80 -1.22 -12.96
N VAL A 463 14.58 -0.66 -12.03
CA VAL A 463 14.07 0.19 -10.93
C VAL A 463 14.03 1.67 -11.27
N SER A 464 14.83 2.14 -12.23
CA SER A 464 14.96 3.56 -12.54
C SER A 464 14.25 3.96 -13.84
N ILE A 465 14.62 3.35 -14.97
CA ILE A 465 14.21 3.85 -16.29
C ILE A 465 12.80 3.38 -16.63
N GLN A 466 12.61 2.06 -16.77
CA GLN A 466 11.33 1.49 -17.19
C GLN A 466 10.22 1.76 -16.15
N HIS A 467 10.60 1.78 -14.87
CA HIS A 467 9.70 1.97 -13.72
C HIS A 467 8.97 3.31 -13.79
N ASP A 468 9.69 4.44 -13.70
CA ASP A 468 9.10 5.77 -13.82
C ASP A 468 8.41 5.95 -15.19
N CYS A 469 8.94 5.36 -16.27
CA CYS A 469 8.30 5.43 -17.58
C CYS A 469 6.94 4.72 -17.64
N ASN A 470 6.82 3.52 -17.08
CA ASN A 470 5.59 2.72 -17.08
C ASN A 470 4.60 3.17 -16.00
N HIS A 471 5.04 3.90 -14.96
CA HIS A 471 4.19 4.76 -14.13
C HIS A 471 3.83 6.12 -14.79
N GLY A 472 4.39 6.43 -15.98
CA GLY A 472 4.17 7.71 -16.67
C GLY A 472 4.84 8.92 -15.99
N ALA A 473 5.71 8.71 -15.02
CA ALA A 473 6.33 9.67 -14.12
C ALA A 473 7.64 10.31 -14.63
N TYR A 474 8.06 10.01 -15.87
CA TYR A 474 9.42 10.30 -16.35
C TYR A 474 9.57 11.60 -17.20
N ALA A 475 8.69 11.82 -18.19
CA ALA A 475 8.81 12.92 -19.17
C ALA A 475 7.44 13.46 -19.62
N PRO A 476 7.36 14.69 -20.17
CA PRO A 476 6.10 15.22 -20.71
C PRO A 476 5.74 14.65 -22.08
N TRP A 477 6.72 14.14 -22.85
CA TRP A 477 6.52 13.59 -24.17
C TRP A 477 6.24 12.08 -24.08
N GLN A 478 4.98 11.70 -24.35
CA GLN A 478 4.50 10.33 -24.13
C GLN A 478 5.22 9.25 -24.97
N PRO A 479 5.56 9.46 -26.27
CA PRO A 479 6.32 8.48 -27.04
C PRO A 479 7.69 8.14 -26.44
N LEU A 480 8.36 9.10 -25.78
CA LEU A 480 9.60 8.83 -25.05
C LEU A 480 9.36 8.02 -23.79
N CYS A 481 8.28 8.29 -23.03
CA CYS A 481 7.89 7.47 -21.90
C CYS A 481 7.55 6.04 -22.34
N TYR A 482 6.88 5.86 -23.48
CA TYR A 482 6.59 4.54 -24.03
C TYR A 482 7.87 3.81 -24.46
N LEU A 483 8.74 4.46 -25.23
CA LEU A 483 10.01 3.89 -25.69
C LEU A 483 10.93 3.49 -24.51
N LEU A 484 11.12 4.38 -23.54
CA LEU A 484 11.93 4.08 -22.35
C LEU A 484 11.21 3.11 -21.39
N GLY A 485 9.89 3.04 -21.41
CA GLY A 485 9.11 1.99 -20.74
C GLY A 485 9.41 0.59 -21.30
N THR A 486 9.61 0.48 -22.62
CA THR A 486 10.06 -0.77 -23.29
C THR A 486 11.54 -1.10 -23.10
N SER A 487 12.30 -0.32 -22.32
CA SER A 487 13.68 -0.69 -21.97
C SER A 487 13.76 -1.95 -21.10
N LEU A 488 12.68 -2.33 -20.41
CA LEU A 488 12.59 -3.63 -19.72
C LEU A 488 12.67 -4.80 -20.72
N ASP A 489 11.95 -4.70 -21.85
CA ASP A 489 11.94 -5.73 -22.90
C ASP A 489 13.31 -5.85 -23.58
N ILE A 490 14.10 -4.76 -23.61
CA ILE A 490 15.51 -4.79 -24.05
C ILE A 490 16.38 -5.57 -23.05
N VAL A 491 16.21 -5.42 -21.73
CA VAL A 491 16.93 -6.25 -20.73
C VAL A 491 16.29 -7.62 -20.47
N GLY A 492 15.23 -7.96 -21.21
CA GLY A 492 14.72 -9.31 -21.42
C GLY A 492 13.39 -9.66 -20.72
N ALA A 493 12.88 -8.83 -19.84
CA ALA A 493 11.60 -9.03 -19.13
C ALA A 493 10.51 -8.11 -19.72
N SER A 494 9.21 -8.44 -19.66
CA SER A 494 8.23 -7.64 -20.40
C SER A 494 7.70 -6.43 -19.65
N SER A 495 7.81 -5.24 -20.25
CA SER A 495 7.13 -4.02 -19.75
C SER A 495 5.61 -4.17 -19.70
N PHE A 496 5.02 -4.96 -20.61
CA PHE A 496 3.58 -5.23 -20.58
C PHE A 496 3.18 -6.07 -19.35
N MET A 497 3.86 -7.20 -19.12
CA MET A 497 3.55 -8.06 -17.97
C MET A 497 3.87 -7.36 -16.65
N TRP A 498 4.94 -6.55 -16.61
CA TRP A 498 5.25 -5.69 -15.47
C TRP A 498 4.11 -4.70 -15.17
N LYS A 499 3.51 -4.04 -16.18
CA LYS A 499 2.29 -3.21 -15.98
C LYS A 499 1.13 -4.02 -15.38
N GLN A 500 0.93 -5.28 -15.80
CA GLN A 500 -0.14 -6.12 -15.26
C GLN A 500 0.14 -6.57 -13.81
N GLN A 501 1.39 -6.94 -13.49
CA GLN A 501 1.78 -7.42 -12.16
C GLN A 501 1.87 -6.26 -11.16
N HIS A 502 2.72 -5.26 -11.44
CA HIS A 502 3.07 -4.18 -10.52
C HIS A 502 1.97 -3.11 -10.42
N VAL A 503 1.50 -2.58 -11.56
CA VAL A 503 0.51 -1.49 -11.54
C VAL A 503 -0.92 -1.99 -11.29
N VAL A 504 -1.33 -3.10 -11.91
CA VAL A 504 -2.72 -3.60 -11.79
C VAL A 504 -2.92 -4.56 -10.62
N GLY A 505 -1.89 -5.33 -10.26
CA GLY A 505 -1.89 -6.20 -9.08
C GLY A 505 -1.41 -5.48 -7.83
N HIS A 506 -0.09 -5.35 -7.69
CA HIS A 506 0.58 -4.90 -6.47
C HIS A 506 0.10 -3.51 -6.02
N HIS A 507 0.24 -2.44 -6.81
CA HIS A 507 -0.19 -1.07 -6.46
C HIS A 507 -1.66 -0.96 -6.04
N GLN A 508 -2.56 -1.81 -6.55
CA GLN A 508 -3.95 -1.79 -6.14
C GLN A 508 -4.21 -2.61 -4.86
N TYR A 509 -3.39 -3.64 -4.59
CA TYR A 509 -3.66 -4.67 -3.59
C TYR A 509 -2.50 -4.99 -2.63
N THR A 510 -1.50 -4.11 -2.49
CA THR A 510 -0.22 -4.28 -1.77
C THR A 510 -0.33 -5.12 -0.49
N ASN A 511 0.36 -6.27 -0.44
CA ASN A 511 0.35 -7.27 0.64
C ASN A 511 -1.03 -7.82 1.06
N VAL A 512 -2.12 -7.52 0.36
CA VAL A 512 -3.44 -8.10 0.66
C VAL A 512 -3.44 -9.56 0.26
N ASP A 513 -3.70 -10.42 1.25
CA ASP A 513 -3.73 -11.87 1.11
C ASP A 513 -4.71 -12.26 -0.01
N ASP A 514 -4.26 -13.20 -0.86
CA ASP A 514 -4.95 -13.64 -2.08
C ASP A 514 -5.14 -12.62 -3.22
N PHE A 515 -4.83 -11.33 -3.06
CA PHE A 515 -5.04 -10.32 -4.12
C PHE A 515 -3.74 -9.81 -4.75
N ASP A 516 -2.67 -9.65 -3.98
CA ASP A 516 -1.36 -9.25 -4.49
C ASP A 516 -0.63 -10.44 -5.18
N PRO A 517 -0.20 -10.30 -6.46
CA PRO A 517 0.51 -11.36 -7.18
C PRO A 517 1.91 -11.71 -6.65
N ASP A 518 2.50 -10.86 -5.80
CA ASP A 518 3.89 -10.99 -5.34
C ASP A 518 4.02 -11.83 -4.06
N ILE A 519 2.95 -11.93 -3.26
CA ILE A 519 2.88 -12.66 -1.97
C ILE A 519 2.00 -13.93 -2.04
N ARG A 520 2.16 -14.70 -3.13
CA ARG A 520 1.31 -15.85 -3.52
C ARG A 520 1.01 -16.83 -2.37
N VAL A 521 -0.28 -17.16 -2.22
CA VAL A 521 -0.82 -17.87 -1.04
C VAL A 521 -1.22 -19.33 -1.32
N LYS A 522 -1.82 -19.60 -2.49
CA LYS A 522 -2.46 -20.89 -2.81
C LYS A 522 -1.54 -21.90 -3.50
N ASP A 523 -0.54 -21.42 -4.23
CA ASP A 523 0.44 -22.27 -4.91
C ASP A 523 1.52 -22.79 -3.94
N PRO A 524 2.24 -23.86 -4.27
CA PRO A 524 3.46 -24.26 -3.57
C PRO A 524 4.61 -23.26 -3.83
N ASP A 525 4.53 -22.04 -3.29
CA ASP A 525 5.67 -21.11 -3.31
C ASP A 525 6.86 -21.70 -2.53
N VAL A 526 8.06 -21.37 -2.99
CA VAL A 526 9.32 -21.71 -2.32
C VAL A 526 9.56 -20.81 -1.11
N ARG A 527 8.85 -19.68 -1.03
CA ARG A 527 8.79 -18.73 0.09
C ARG A 527 7.57 -19.02 0.99
N ARG A 528 7.66 -18.53 2.22
CA ARG A 528 6.53 -18.20 3.11
C ARG A 528 6.81 -16.80 3.64
N VAL A 529 6.01 -15.82 3.24
CA VAL A 529 6.23 -14.39 3.57
C VAL A 529 5.30 -13.89 4.68
N THR A 530 4.26 -14.65 5.03
CA THR A 530 3.36 -14.36 6.14
C THR A 530 2.96 -15.64 6.88
N THR A 531 2.57 -15.52 8.15
CA THR A 531 2.11 -16.64 8.98
C THR A 531 0.82 -17.28 8.48
N LYS A 532 0.05 -16.55 7.68
CA LYS A 532 -1.23 -16.97 7.08
C LYS A 532 -1.07 -18.04 5.99
N GLN A 533 0.09 -18.03 5.31
CA GLN A 533 0.41 -18.97 4.25
C GLN A 533 0.69 -20.39 4.79
N PRO A 534 0.33 -21.45 4.04
CA PRO A 534 0.51 -22.83 4.45
C PRO A 534 2.00 -23.20 4.60
N TRP A 535 2.36 -23.70 5.78
CA TRP A 535 3.75 -24.03 6.09
C TRP A 535 4.21 -25.37 5.51
N ARG A 536 5.49 -25.44 5.10
CA ARG A 536 6.16 -26.62 4.57
C ARG A 536 7.56 -26.73 5.19
N ALA A 537 8.00 -27.94 5.53
CA ALA A 537 9.20 -28.17 6.33
C ALA A 537 10.51 -27.55 5.78
N TYR A 538 10.63 -27.39 4.45
CA TYR A 538 11.79 -26.70 3.87
C TYR A 538 11.84 -25.21 4.25
N GLN A 539 10.70 -24.55 4.43
CA GLN A 539 10.60 -23.10 4.69
C GLN A 539 11.25 -22.68 6.02
N SER A 540 11.52 -23.60 6.96
CA SER A 540 12.37 -23.35 8.13
C SER A 540 13.72 -22.72 7.75
N TYR A 541 14.28 -23.13 6.62
CA TYR A 541 15.59 -22.71 6.11
C TYR A 541 15.51 -21.63 5.02
N GLN A 542 14.33 -21.04 4.78
CA GLN A 542 14.15 -20.09 3.67
C GLN A 542 15.02 -18.84 3.79
N HIS A 543 15.27 -18.38 5.02
CA HIS A 543 16.16 -17.28 5.32
C HIS A 543 17.63 -17.54 4.93
N ILE A 544 17.98 -18.80 4.58
CA ILE A 544 19.27 -19.19 4.02
C ILE A 544 19.16 -19.35 2.51
N TYR A 545 18.28 -20.24 2.01
CA TYR A 545 18.27 -20.55 0.57
C TYR A 545 17.70 -19.42 -0.30
N LEU A 546 16.81 -18.57 0.21
CA LEU A 546 16.28 -17.45 -0.57
C LEU A 546 17.37 -16.42 -0.88
N ALA A 547 18.38 -16.26 -0.02
CA ALA A 547 19.55 -15.43 -0.32
C ALA A 547 20.28 -15.88 -1.60
N LEU A 548 20.19 -17.16 -1.99
CA LEU A 548 20.70 -17.68 -3.26
C LEU A 548 19.64 -17.62 -4.37
N LEU A 549 18.42 -18.10 -4.11
CA LEU A 549 17.34 -18.14 -5.11
C LEU A 549 16.91 -16.76 -5.61
N TYR A 550 17.10 -15.70 -4.82
CA TYR A 550 16.84 -14.32 -5.24
C TYR A 550 17.68 -13.90 -6.46
N GLY A 551 18.92 -14.40 -6.61
CA GLY A 551 19.70 -14.18 -7.83
C GLY A 551 19.06 -14.81 -9.07
N VAL A 552 18.36 -15.94 -8.91
CA VAL A 552 17.73 -16.68 -10.01
C VAL A 552 16.47 -15.98 -10.53
N LEU A 553 15.93 -14.99 -9.81
CA LEU A 553 14.67 -14.33 -10.20
C LEU A 553 14.71 -13.64 -11.57
N SER A 554 15.83 -13.03 -11.97
CA SER A 554 15.92 -12.44 -13.32
C SER A 554 15.87 -13.50 -14.43
N LEU A 555 16.51 -14.67 -14.24
CA LEU A 555 16.40 -15.79 -15.19
C LEU A 555 14.95 -16.31 -15.27
N LYS A 556 14.30 -16.45 -14.10
CA LYS A 556 12.91 -16.90 -14.00
C LYS A 556 11.94 -15.91 -14.67
N SER A 557 12.12 -14.61 -14.46
CA SER A 557 11.31 -13.56 -15.10
C SER A 557 11.42 -13.62 -16.62
N VAL A 558 12.66 -13.62 -17.14
CA VAL A 558 12.95 -13.60 -18.57
C VAL A 558 12.43 -14.84 -19.30
N PHE A 559 12.66 -16.04 -18.77
CA PHE A 559 12.41 -17.30 -19.50
C PHE A 559 11.15 -18.06 -19.07
N ILE A 560 10.57 -17.76 -17.90
CA ILE A 560 9.45 -18.55 -17.34
C ILE A 560 8.21 -17.68 -17.08
N ASP A 561 8.33 -16.61 -16.29
CA ASP A 561 7.15 -15.89 -15.80
C ASP A 561 6.38 -15.18 -16.92
N ASP A 562 7.06 -14.45 -17.81
CA ASP A 562 6.39 -13.72 -18.91
C ASP A 562 5.61 -14.66 -19.84
N PHE A 563 6.16 -15.84 -20.13
CA PHE A 563 5.49 -16.85 -20.95
C PHE A 563 4.38 -17.57 -20.18
N SER A 564 4.59 -17.86 -18.89
CA SER A 564 3.55 -18.46 -18.03
C SER A 564 2.36 -17.52 -17.85
N ALA A 565 2.61 -16.23 -17.70
CA ALA A 565 1.60 -15.17 -17.71
C ALA A 565 0.85 -15.14 -19.05
N TYR A 566 1.58 -15.05 -20.17
CA TYR A 566 1.00 -15.00 -21.51
C TYR A 566 0.09 -16.20 -21.82
N PHE A 567 0.55 -17.43 -21.57
CA PHE A 567 -0.21 -18.64 -21.91
C PHE A 567 -1.33 -18.98 -20.93
N SER A 568 -1.28 -18.51 -19.67
CA SER A 568 -2.37 -18.70 -18.70
C SER A 568 -3.40 -17.56 -18.71
N GLY A 569 -3.05 -16.39 -19.23
CA GLY A 569 -3.89 -15.18 -19.20
C GLY A 569 -3.99 -14.52 -17.81
N GLN A 570 -3.16 -14.91 -16.85
CA GLN A 570 -3.21 -14.39 -15.48
C GLN A 570 -1.85 -14.35 -14.77
N ILE A 571 -1.68 -13.42 -13.83
CA ILE A 571 -0.53 -13.33 -12.93
C ILE A 571 -1.04 -13.43 -11.50
N GLY A 572 -0.89 -14.60 -10.87
CA GLY A 572 -1.64 -14.90 -9.65
C GLY A 572 -3.14 -14.84 -9.94
N ASN A 573 -3.88 -14.02 -9.19
CA ASN A 573 -5.31 -13.76 -9.43
C ASN A 573 -5.58 -12.53 -10.34
N VAL A 574 -4.54 -11.87 -10.86
CA VAL A 574 -4.68 -10.73 -11.79
C VAL A 574 -4.93 -11.24 -13.21
N LYS A 575 -6.17 -11.15 -13.70
CA LYS A 575 -6.48 -11.43 -15.12
C LYS A 575 -5.88 -10.34 -16.03
N ILE A 576 -4.98 -10.77 -16.90
CA ILE A 576 -4.26 -9.93 -17.86
C ILE A 576 -5.25 -9.24 -18.82
N SER A 577 -5.04 -7.95 -19.08
CA SER A 577 -5.76 -7.18 -20.10
C SER A 577 -5.28 -7.55 -21.51
N ARG A 578 -6.11 -7.35 -22.54
CA ARG A 578 -5.76 -7.74 -23.92
C ARG A 578 -4.59 -6.90 -24.44
N MET A 579 -3.57 -7.54 -25.03
CA MET A 579 -2.48 -6.83 -25.69
C MET A 579 -2.97 -6.15 -26.98
N THR A 580 -2.49 -4.94 -27.24
CA THR A 580 -2.56 -4.33 -28.58
C THR A 580 -1.61 -5.03 -29.55
N THR A 581 -1.78 -4.82 -30.86
CA THR A 581 -0.82 -5.31 -31.88
C THR A 581 0.59 -4.79 -31.62
N ALA A 582 0.72 -3.53 -31.19
CA ALA A 582 2.01 -2.94 -30.85
C ALA A 582 2.66 -3.63 -29.63
N GLU A 583 1.91 -3.82 -28.54
CA GLU A 583 2.42 -4.51 -27.35
C GLU A 583 2.73 -5.99 -27.62
N THR A 584 1.98 -6.65 -28.50
CA THR A 584 2.28 -8.02 -28.97
C THR A 584 3.60 -8.08 -29.73
N VAL A 585 3.84 -7.14 -30.65
CA VAL A 585 5.10 -7.03 -31.41
C VAL A 585 6.27 -6.68 -30.49
N ILE A 586 6.07 -5.82 -29.49
CA ILE A 586 7.08 -5.49 -28.48
C ILE A 586 7.41 -6.70 -27.60
N PHE A 587 6.41 -7.46 -27.14
CA PHE A 587 6.61 -8.66 -26.33
C PHE A 587 7.44 -9.72 -27.07
N PHE A 588 6.98 -10.18 -28.24
CA PHE A 588 7.69 -11.23 -28.98
C PHE A 588 8.98 -10.72 -29.63
N GLY A 589 8.97 -9.51 -30.20
CA GLY A 589 10.13 -8.89 -30.80
C GLY A 589 11.22 -8.57 -29.78
N GLY A 590 10.86 -8.12 -28.58
CA GLY A 590 11.78 -7.90 -27.45
C GLY A 590 12.43 -9.19 -26.98
N LYS A 591 11.65 -10.27 -26.78
CA LYS A 591 12.19 -11.60 -26.44
C LYS A 591 13.17 -12.13 -27.49
N VAL A 592 12.84 -12.00 -28.78
CA VAL A 592 13.74 -12.40 -29.88
C VAL A 592 14.99 -11.53 -29.93
N LEU A 593 14.85 -10.21 -29.87
CA LEU A 593 15.96 -9.26 -29.87
C LEU A 593 16.91 -9.52 -28.70
N TYR A 594 16.37 -9.71 -27.49
CA TYR A 594 17.14 -10.03 -26.28
C TYR A 594 17.99 -11.28 -26.49
N VAL A 595 17.39 -12.42 -26.89
CA VAL A 595 18.15 -13.66 -27.15
C VAL A 595 19.20 -13.46 -28.25
N LEU A 596 18.88 -12.71 -29.31
CA LEU A 596 19.81 -12.42 -30.39
C LEU A 596 21.04 -11.63 -29.93
N TYR A 597 20.88 -10.57 -29.12
CA TYR A 597 22.05 -9.77 -28.70
C TYR A 597 22.73 -10.32 -27.44
N ILE A 598 22.02 -10.90 -26.47
CA ILE A 598 22.61 -11.30 -25.18
C ILE A 598 23.23 -12.71 -25.21
N LEU A 599 22.81 -13.57 -26.15
CA LEU A 599 23.34 -14.93 -26.31
C LEU A 599 23.93 -15.15 -27.70
N VAL A 600 23.15 -14.96 -28.78
CA VAL A 600 23.58 -15.37 -30.13
C VAL A 600 24.76 -14.53 -30.63
N LEU A 601 24.73 -13.21 -30.47
CA LEU A 601 25.81 -12.33 -30.90
C LEU A 601 27.14 -12.59 -30.16
N PRO A 602 27.18 -12.76 -28.82
CA PRO A 602 28.37 -13.27 -28.12
C PRO A 602 28.83 -14.64 -28.61
N LEU A 603 27.91 -15.60 -28.81
CA LEU A 603 28.27 -16.96 -29.29
C LEU A 603 28.84 -16.98 -30.72
N LEU A 604 28.54 -15.99 -31.55
CA LEU A 604 29.05 -15.88 -32.93
C LEU A 604 30.30 -14.99 -33.05
N CYS A 605 30.46 -13.97 -32.21
CA CYS A 605 31.45 -12.91 -32.40
C CYS A 605 32.42 -12.72 -31.21
N SER A 606 32.25 -13.42 -30.10
CA SER A 606 33.21 -13.40 -28.99
C SER A 606 34.33 -14.42 -29.20
N PRO A 607 35.59 -14.10 -28.86
CA PRO A 607 36.66 -15.09 -28.77
C PRO A 607 36.66 -15.85 -27.42
N HIS A 608 35.72 -15.57 -26.50
CA HIS A 608 35.54 -16.37 -25.30
C HIS A 608 34.97 -17.76 -25.64
N SER A 609 35.41 -18.78 -24.91
CA SER A 609 34.84 -20.12 -24.99
C SER A 609 33.41 -20.15 -24.42
N ILE A 610 32.58 -21.08 -24.90
CA ILE A 610 31.13 -21.13 -24.63
C ILE A 610 30.83 -21.26 -23.12
N ASP A 611 31.65 -22.00 -22.38
CA ASP A 611 31.59 -22.12 -20.92
C ASP A 611 31.75 -20.76 -20.21
N LYS A 612 32.68 -19.93 -20.68
CA LYS A 612 32.92 -18.57 -20.16
C LYS A 612 31.77 -17.63 -20.50
N LEU A 613 31.27 -17.67 -21.73
CA LEU A 613 30.12 -16.87 -22.16
C LEU A 613 28.88 -17.15 -21.32
N LEU A 614 28.56 -18.43 -21.11
CA LEU A 614 27.45 -18.86 -20.26
C LEU A 614 27.69 -18.48 -18.79
N GLY A 615 28.91 -18.65 -18.27
CA GLY A 615 29.28 -18.26 -16.91
C GLY A 615 29.14 -16.76 -16.65
N LEU A 616 29.61 -15.91 -17.57
CA LEU A 616 29.49 -14.45 -17.50
C LEU A 616 28.02 -14.00 -17.61
N TYR A 617 27.25 -14.59 -18.52
CA TYR A 617 25.82 -14.31 -18.64
C TYR A 617 25.04 -14.69 -17.37
N VAL A 618 25.26 -15.89 -16.84
CA VAL A 618 24.61 -16.35 -15.60
C VAL A 618 25.02 -15.46 -14.42
N LEU A 619 26.29 -15.06 -14.30
CA LEU A 619 26.74 -14.13 -13.26
C LEU A 619 26.02 -12.78 -13.34
N ALA A 620 25.92 -12.18 -14.53
CA ALA A 620 25.19 -10.93 -14.71
C ALA A 620 23.71 -11.07 -14.34
N MET A 621 23.06 -12.16 -14.72
CA MET A 621 21.66 -12.43 -14.36
C MET A 621 21.48 -12.66 -12.85
N LEU A 622 22.42 -13.32 -12.17
CA LEU A 622 22.41 -13.49 -10.71
C LEU A 622 22.55 -12.14 -9.99
N VAL A 623 23.47 -11.27 -10.45
CA VAL A 623 23.65 -9.91 -9.88
C VAL A 623 22.41 -9.05 -10.13
N SER A 624 21.79 -9.14 -11.30
CA SER A 624 20.50 -8.49 -11.59
C SER A 624 19.42 -8.95 -10.61
N GLY A 625 19.26 -10.26 -10.44
CA GLY A 625 18.24 -10.83 -9.55
C GLY A 625 18.43 -10.43 -8.09
N TRP A 626 19.67 -10.52 -7.58
CA TRP A 626 20.01 -10.07 -6.23
C TRP A 626 19.73 -8.58 -6.02
N THR A 627 20.14 -7.73 -6.97
CA THR A 627 19.96 -6.27 -6.87
C THR A 627 18.47 -5.93 -6.79
N LEU A 628 17.65 -6.47 -7.71
CA LEU A 628 16.20 -6.26 -7.70
C LEU A 628 15.55 -6.81 -6.43
N ALA A 629 15.82 -8.07 -6.09
CA ALA A 629 15.17 -8.75 -4.97
C ALA A 629 15.48 -8.09 -3.63
N PHE A 630 16.74 -7.74 -3.35
CA PHE A 630 17.09 -7.09 -2.09
C PHE A 630 16.54 -5.66 -1.98
N MET A 631 16.16 -5.00 -3.08
CA MET A 631 15.48 -3.70 -3.05
C MET A 631 13.97 -3.83 -2.83
N PHE A 632 13.29 -4.74 -3.53
CA PHE A 632 11.83 -4.91 -3.38
C PHE A 632 11.44 -5.63 -2.08
N GLN A 633 12.14 -6.69 -1.70
CA GLN A 633 11.71 -7.53 -0.57
C GLN A 633 11.82 -6.79 0.79
N VAL A 634 12.80 -5.89 0.94
CA VAL A 634 12.95 -5.10 2.19
C VAL A 634 11.90 -4.01 2.36
N ALA A 635 11.09 -3.74 1.32
CA ALA A 635 10.09 -2.70 1.33
C ALA A 635 8.69 -3.19 1.74
N HIS A 636 8.44 -4.51 1.64
CA HIS A 636 7.13 -5.14 1.90
C HIS A 636 7.18 -6.44 2.70
N ILE A 637 8.33 -7.14 2.78
CA ILE A 637 8.45 -8.47 3.38
C ILE A 637 9.29 -8.39 4.66
N VAL A 638 8.80 -7.60 5.62
CA VAL A 638 9.44 -7.32 6.92
C VAL A 638 8.40 -7.37 8.04
N GLU A 639 8.83 -7.48 9.29
CA GLU A 639 7.93 -7.59 10.45
C GLU A 639 7.07 -6.33 10.68
N ASP A 640 7.56 -5.16 10.29
CA ASP A 640 6.84 -3.89 10.31
C ASP A 640 5.74 -3.78 9.23
N ALA A 641 5.76 -4.63 8.19
CA ALA A 641 4.81 -4.60 7.09
C ALA A 641 3.62 -5.53 7.38
N GLN A 642 2.41 -4.98 7.32
CA GLN A 642 1.20 -5.77 7.50
C GLN A 642 0.87 -6.60 6.25
N PHE A 643 0.06 -7.64 6.47
CA PHE A 643 -0.49 -8.52 5.43
C PHE A 643 -2.02 -8.59 5.62
N PRO A 644 -2.79 -7.60 5.13
CA PRO A 644 -4.22 -7.52 5.37
C PRO A 644 -4.96 -8.73 4.79
N GLU A 645 -5.96 -9.24 5.50
CA GLU A 645 -6.89 -10.23 4.95
C GLU A 645 -8.09 -9.53 4.33
N ALA A 646 -8.58 -10.11 3.22
CA ALA A 646 -9.89 -9.78 2.69
C ALA A 646 -10.97 -10.56 3.45
N ASP A 647 -11.77 -9.87 4.27
CA ASP A 647 -13.00 -10.41 4.87
C ASP A 647 -13.94 -10.87 3.75
N ARG A 648 -14.37 -12.13 3.83
CA ARG A 648 -15.20 -12.84 2.85
C ARG A 648 -16.50 -13.35 3.47
N SER A 649 -16.84 -12.89 4.67
CA SER A 649 -18.06 -13.27 5.38
C SER A 649 -19.33 -12.66 4.75
N GLY A 650 -19.16 -11.54 4.03
CA GLY A 650 -20.22 -10.89 3.27
C GLY A 650 -20.03 -10.97 1.76
N ASP A 651 -20.94 -10.28 1.08
CA ASP A 651 -21.11 -10.24 -0.37
C ASP A 651 -19.83 -9.97 -1.18
N ARG A 652 -18.98 -9.03 -0.73
CA ARG A 652 -17.74 -8.59 -1.38
C ARG A 652 -16.55 -8.85 -0.48
N SER A 653 -15.40 -9.15 -1.10
CA SER A 653 -14.10 -9.21 -0.43
C SER A 653 -13.74 -7.83 0.14
N LYS A 654 -13.40 -7.72 1.44
CA LYS A 654 -13.20 -6.42 2.11
C LYS A 654 -11.93 -6.36 2.96
N VAL A 655 -11.06 -5.38 2.72
CA VAL A 655 -10.03 -4.96 3.68
C VAL A 655 -10.64 -3.94 4.63
N ARG A 656 -10.53 -4.15 5.95
CA ARG A 656 -11.05 -3.26 7.01
C ARG A 656 -10.08 -2.12 7.33
N MET A 657 -9.59 -1.49 6.28
CA MET A 657 -8.70 -0.35 6.29
C MET A 657 -9.03 0.45 5.02
N GLY A 658 -9.08 1.78 5.08
CA GLY A 658 -9.06 2.57 3.85
C GLY A 658 -7.79 2.31 3.01
N TRP A 659 -7.87 2.48 1.68
CA TRP A 659 -6.79 2.12 0.75
C TRP A 659 -5.47 2.84 1.05
N ALA A 660 -5.51 4.16 1.23
CA ALA A 660 -4.30 4.94 1.53
C ALA A 660 -3.69 4.58 2.90
N ALA A 661 -4.52 4.16 3.86
CA ALA A 661 -4.06 3.67 5.15
C ALA A 661 -3.49 2.24 5.05
N ALA A 662 -4.07 1.39 4.20
CA ALA A 662 -3.53 0.06 3.90
C ALA A 662 -2.15 0.17 3.25
N GLN A 663 -1.95 1.04 2.25
CA GLN A 663 -0.64 1.29 1.64
C GLN A 663 0.41 1.71 2.67
N ALA A 664 0.02 2.52 3.66
CA ALA A 664 0.90 2.95 4.75
C ALA A 664 1.19 1.86 5.79
N ALA A 665 0.28 0.89 5.95
CA ALA A 665 0.47 -0.27 6.82
C ALA A 665 1.29 -1.40 6.15
N THR A 666 1.34 -1.45 4.83
CA THR A 666 1.97 -2.53 4.05
C THR A 666 3.33 -2.14 3.45
N SER A 667 3.69 -0.86 3.48
CA SER A 667 4.95 -0.31 2.92
C SER A 667 5.93 0.15 4.00
N THR A 668 7.21 -0.19 3.84
CA THR A 668 8.29 0.29 4.71
C THR A 668 9.42 0.91 3.90
N GLY A 669 9.86 2.12 4.27
CA GLY A 669 11.01 2.79 3.64
C GLY A 669 12.36 2.47 4.29
N PHE A 670 13.45 2.99 3.73
CA PHE A 670 14.79 2.88 4.33
C PHE A 670 15.71 4.05 3.94
N SER A 671 16.71 4.35 4.76
CA SER A 671 17.76 5.35 4.46
C SER A 671 17.24 6.74 4.03
N HIS A 672 16.09 7.21 4.53
CA HIS A 672 15.47 8.47 4.09
C HIS A 672 16.45 9.66 4.21
N GLY A 673 16.53 10.48 3.16
CA GLY A 673 17.48 11.59 3.03
C GLY A 673 18.80 11.21 2.35
N SER A 674 19.08 9.91 2.14
CA SER A 674 20.28 9.46 1.44
C SER A 674 20.11 9.52 -0.07
N MET A 675 20.69 10.53 -0.73
CA MET A 675 20.72 10.64 -2.19
C MET A 675 21.29 9.38 -2.87
N PHE A 676 22.27 8.72 -2.25
CA PHE A 676 22.81 7.45 -2.74
C PHE A 676 21.71 6.39 -2.88
N TRP A 677 20.93 6.13 -1.82
CA TRP A 677 19.86 5.14 -1.88
C TRP A 677 18.68 5.61 -2.75
N THR A 678 18.36 6.90 -2.79
CA THR A 678 17.34 7.46 -3.72
C THR A 678 17.69 7.18 -5.17
N HIS A 679 18.96 7.29 -5.56
CA HIS A 679 19.39 6.91 -6.90
C HIS A 679 19.45 5.38 -7.05
N ILE A 680 20.23 4.68 -6.23
CA ILE A 680 20.56 3.25 -6.42
C ILE A 680 19.35 2.31 -6.29
N SER A 681 18.31 2.71 -5.56
CA SER A 681 17.08 1.90 -5.40
C SER A 681 15.91 2.32 -6.31
N GLY A 682 16.11 3.23 -7.27
CA GLY A 682 14.99 3.81 -8.03
C GLY A 682 13.96 4.54 -7.14
N GLY A 683 14.39 4.99 -5.96
CA GLY A 683 13.51 5.58 -4.94
C GLY A 683 12.62 4.61 -4.17
N LEU A 684 12.77 3.27 -4.34
CA LEU A 684 12.09 2.26 -3.49
C LEU A 684 12.44 2.42 -2.00
N ASN A 685 13.51 3.13 -1.69
CA ASN A 685 13.83 3.55 -0.33
C ASN A 685 12.78 4.51 0.28
N TYR A 686 11.85 5.05 -0.51
CA TYR A 686 10.66 5.84 -0.12
C TYR A 686 9.35 5.12 -0.55
N GLN A 687 9.21 3.84 -0.16
CA GLN A 687 8.14 2.98 -0.71
C GLN A 687 6.71 3.48 -0.48
N LEU A 688 6.44 4.19 0.61
CA LEU A 688 5.10 4.73 0.85
C LEU A 688 4.80 5.95 -0.04
N GLU A 689 5.77 6.84 -0.24
CA GLU A 689 5.66 7.94 -1.18
C GLU A 689 5.45 7.41 -2.62
N HIS A 690 6.07 6.27 -2.96
CA HIS A 690 5.88 5.58 -4.23
C HIS A 690 4.45 5.04 -4.42
N HIS A 691 3.89 4.29 -3.47
CA HIS A 691 2.52 3.75 -3.57
C HIS A 691 1.44 4.84 -3.52
N LEU A 692 1.64 5.91 -2.75
CA LEU A 692 0.68 7.01 -2.66
C LEU A 692 0.77 8.04 -3.80
N PHE A 693 1.90 8.10 -4.51
CA PHE A 693 2.12 9.05 -5.63
C PHE A 693 2.91 8.43 -6.80
N PRO A 694 2.48 7.29 -7.38
CA PRO A 694 3.26 6.57 -8.40
C PRO A 694 3.50 7.40 -9.67
N GLY A 695 2.58 8.30 -10.01
CA GLY A 695 2.72 9.24 -11.13
C GLY A 695 3.77 10.35 -10.93
N MET A 696 4.56 10.32 -9.86
CA MET A 696 5.63 11.29 -9.56
C MET A 696 7.01 10.65 -9.71
N CYS A 697 7.95 11.35 -10.36
CA CYS A 697 9.32 10.89 -10.56
C CYS A 697 9.99 10.61 -9.22
N HIS A 698 10.66 9.47 -9.07
CA HIS A 698 11.17 9.02 -7.77
C HIS A 698 12.19 9.96 -7.14
N LEU A 699 12.87 10.76 -7.97
CA LEU A 699 13.80 11.81 -7.51
C LEU A 699 13.12 12.95 -6.72
N HIS A 700 11.79 13.05 -6.77
CA HIS A 700 10.99 14.02 -6.01
C HIS A 700 10.43 13.46 -4.70
N TYR A 701 10.46 12.14 -4.46
CA TYR A 701 10.00 11.54 -3.19
C TYR A 701 10.67 12.16 -1.93
N PRO A 702 11.99 12.49 -1.91
CA PRO A 702 12.60 13.21 -0.79
C PRO A 702 11.96 14.56 -0.45
N ILE A 703 11.30 15.21 -1.41
CA ILE A 703 10.71 16.55 -1.28
C ILE A 703 9.32 16.45 -0.63
N ILE A 704 8.54 15.42 -0.98
CA ILE A 704 7.19 15.21 -0.44
C ILE A 704 7.16 14.42 0.87
N GLN A 705 8.20 13.62 1.14
CA GLN A 705 8.27 12.74 2.32
C GLN A 705 7.95 13.42 3.67
N PRO A 706 8.40 14.66 3.95
CA PRO A 706 8.05 15.33 5.21
C PRO A 706 6.55 15.59 5.35
N ILE A 707 5.83 15.84 4.24
CA ILE A 707 4.37 16.05 4.24
C ILE A 707 3.64 14.72 4.41
N VAL A 708 4.08 13.65 3.74
CA VAL A 708 3.50 12.31 3.89
C VAL A 708 3.63 11.86 5.34
N ARG A 709 4.85 11.84 5.90
CA ARG A 709 5.11 11.48 7.31
C ARG A 709 4.33 12.34 8.31
N ALA A 710 4.25 13.66 8.08
CA ALA A 710 3.50 14.55 8.98
C ALA A 710 1.99 14.26 8.95
N THR A 711 1.43 14.00 7.76
CA THR A 711 -0.01 13.72 7.60
C THR A 711 -0.37 12.33 8.12
N CYS A 712 0.48 11.31 7.93
CA CYS A 712 0.31 10.00 8.58
C CYS A 712 0.24 10.15 10.12
N LYS A 713 1.18 10.89 10.72
CA LYS A 713 1.20 11.15 12.17
C LYS A 713 -0.05 11.88 12.67
N GLU A 714 -0.61 12.80 11.89
CA GLU A 714 -1.79 13.59 12.25
C GLU A 714 -3.08 12.75 12.26
N PHE A 715 -3.23 11.84 11.30
CA PHE A 715 -4.38 10.94 11.19
C PHE A 715 -4.18 9.59 11.92
N GLY A 716 -3.07 9.41 12.63
CA GLY A 716 -2.75 8.16 13.36
C GLY A 716 -2.37 6.97 12.47
N VAL A 717 -2.15 7.21 11.18
CA VAL A 717 -1.78 6.20 10.19
C VAL A 717 -0.29 5.81 10.36
N PRO A 718 0.06 4.51 10.25
CA PRO A 718 1.45 4.06 10.35
C PRO A 718 2.41 4.74 9.36
N TYR A 719 3.70 4.78 9.71
CA TYR A 719 4.77 5.25 8.84
C TYR A 719 6.09 4.56 9.24
N HIS A 720 6.43 3.46 8.56
CA HIS A 720 7.59 2.63 8.88
C HIS A 720 8.78 2.98 7.99
N ALA A 721 9.96 3.21 8.58
CA ALA A 721 11.18 3.50 7.82
C ALA A 721 12.45 3.11 8.60
N TYR A 722 13.27 2.24 8.03
CA TYR A 722 14.52 1.79 8.66
C TYR A 722 15.66 2.83 8.50
N PRO A 723 16.57 2.94 9.49
CA PRO A 723 17.67 3.93 9.45
C PRO A 723 18.72 3.62 8.37
N SER A 724 18.76 2.40 7.83
CA SER A 724 19.61 2.03 6.71
C SER A 724 19.06 0.82 5.95
N PHE A 725 19.43 0.69 4.67
CA PHE A 725 19.19 -0.51 3.86
C PHE A 725 19.64 -1.79 4.58
N TRP A 726 20.81 -1.80 5.22
CA TRP A 726 21.31 -2.97 5.96
C TRP A 726 20.48 -3.33 7.18
N ALA A 727 19.77 -2.37 7.79
CA ALA A 727 18.80 -2.66 8.84
C ALA A 727 17.53 -3.30 8.27
N ALA A 728 17.00 -2.77 7.17
CA ALA A 728 15.84 -3.33 6.46
C ALA A 728 16.11 -4.75 5.94
N LEU A 729 17.31 -5.00 5.37
CA LEU A 729 17.72 -6.31 4.89
C LEU A 729 17.86 -7.35 6.02
N ARG A 730 18.36 -6.93 7.20
CA ARG A 730 18.35 -7.79 8.38
C ARG A 730 16.93 -8.06 8.90
N ALA A 731 16.05 -7.06 8.92
CA ALA A 731 14.65 -7.23 9.30
C ALA A 731 13.92 -8.21 8.36
N HIS A 732 14.17 -8.12 7.05
CA HIS A 732 13.64 -9.04 6.04
C HIS A 732 14.07 -10.50 6.30
N PHE A 733 15.37 -10.76 6.45
CA PHE A 733 15.85 -12.13 6.74
C PHE A 733 15.44 -12.64 8.12
N ALA A 734 15.31 -11.76 9.12
CA ALA A 734 14.77 -12.11 10.44
C ALA A 734 13.28 -12.48 10.35
N TRP A 735 12.47 -11.74 9.58
CA TRP A 735 11.07 -12.04 9.33
C TRP A 735 10.88 -13.37 8.59
N LEU A 736 11.63 -13.58 7.50
CA LEU A 736 11.68 -14.86 6.78
C LEU A 736 12.04 -16.03 7.72
N ARG A 737 12.97 -15.83 8.66
CA ARG A 737 13.32 -16.84 9.67
C ARG A 737 12.16 -17.06 10.65
N LYS A 738 11.53 -16.00 11.17
CA LYS A 738 10.41 -16.05 12.11
C LYS A 738 9.23 -16.85 11.54
N VAL A 739 8.70 -16.44 10.38
CA VAL A 739 7.58 -17.14 9.74
C VAL A 739 7.99 -18.52 9.21
N GLY A 740 9.27 -18.75 8.94
CA GLY A 740 9.82 -20.06 8.60
C GLY A 740 9.82 -21.04 9.77
N MET A 741 10.22 -20.61 10.98
CA MET A 741 10.36 -21.48 12.16
C MET A 741 9.02 -21.75 12.88
N GLN A 742 8.08 -20.79 12.90
CA GLN A 742 6.82 -20.93 13.65
C GLN A 742 5.94 -22.12 13.24
N GLY A 743 6.06 -22.62 12.02
CA GLY A 743 5.37 -23.85 11.60
C GLY A 743 6.05 -25.15 12.01
N MET A 744 7.32 -25.09 12.42
CA MET A 744 8.05 -26.22 13.01
C MET A 744 7.67 -26.39 14.48
N GLU A 745 7.51 -25.29 15.22
CA GLU A 745 7.05 -25.27 16.62
C GLU A 745 5.67 -25.94 16.74
N TRP A 746 4.72 -25.57 15.88
CA TRP A 746 3.40 -26.21 15.75
C TRP A 746 3.42 -27.71 15.40
N ARG A 747 4.55 -28.24 14.90
CA ARG A 747 4.76 -29.67 14.57
C ARG A 747 5.55 -30.44 15.63
N LEU A 748 5.97 -29.77 16.69
CA LEU A 748 6.67 -30.36 17.84
C LEU A 748 5.83 -30.26 19.13
N ALA A 749 4.77 -29.44 19.12
CA ALA A 749 3.80 -29.27 20.19
C ALA A 749 2.53 -30.13 20.04
N GLY A 750 2.47 -31.01 19.03
CA GLY A 750 1.37 -31.94 18.75
C GLY A 750 1.79 -33.04 17.78
#